data_AF-A0A6I5KZR2-F1
#
_entry.id   AF-A0A6I5KZR2-F1
#
_cell.length_a   1.000
_cell.length_b   1.000
_cell.length_c   1.000
_cell.angle_alpha   90.00
_cell.angle_beta   90.00
_cell.angle_gamma   90.00
#
_symmetry.space_group_name_H-M   'P 1'
#
loop_
_entity.id
_entity.type
_entity.pdbx_description
1 polymer ?
#
loop_
_entity_poly.entity_id
_entity_poly.type
_entity_poly.pdbx_seq_one_letter_code
_entity_poly.pdbx_strand_id
1 'polypeptide(L)'
;MKNAVFLLFLAPVVLWASVSKVPSKIKEVTVYLSGAQITRTATCALQEGSNEVVFTGLSHKIDESSIQISGLGPVSILSLVYNINYLEKSERNPKVKEWKNEIIRLEHEIAMMKNTIAGLEEEEKVITSNRLVNGDRQVLDLERMKQIGAYYRERTTAIKNEIFKTNITINKLKLEVSDLQHQLAEVNNAPDEPQGEITITFDAPIATNLNATLTYLVRDAGWVPNYDIKSTGLNAPLNLAYKANVYQKTGQDWNNVHLVLSTGNPNYNIAKPNLEAKYLNFVSSYQKRYAPSVKKKGYAFNPNVKKVVGTITDESGQPLPGVNIIIKGTNKGTQSDFDGNYAIDVAQGQELVYSYIGMHQQELPIYSSIMNVRMEENVKLLEEVVVTGYSTAAVTSISPENILQGKAAGVQIRGTNSMRSTSNPIEVQEPLYIVDGIPMDGFSEGDLDENEIQDIEVVKGANATAIYGSKGVNGVVVITTKKSHLQEGATKTEFAIKKPYTIASDGDITAIEINTFKMAATYEYFSAPIINENVFLTAHFTDWEKHQLLPGEANVYFEGTYAGKTVIDPYTTQKEMILSLGIDNNVTVTRQQERGFKSKSFAGSNRILDRTYTLEVKNNKNVAINLKLMDRIPISQNKEIKVEDIVTNHAEYDDKKGLLAWELKLPAKQSQKESFSFQVKYPKGRYISL
;
A
#
# COMPACT_ATOMS: atom_id res chain seq x y z
N MET A 1 -35.75 -47.62 77.41
CA MET A 1 -35.83 -47.57 75.94
C MET A 1 -35.69 -46.12 75.47
N LYS A 2 -34.95 -45.93 74.37
CA LYS A 2 -34.79 -44.73 73.51
C LYS A 2 -33.71 -43.71 73.88
N ASN A 3 -32.50 -43.97 73.39
CA ASN A 3 -31.55 -42.95 72.95
C ASN A 3 -31.67 -42.82 71.43
N ALA A 4 -31.92 -41.61 70.93
CA ALA A 4 -31.90 -41.29 69.51
C ALA A 4 -30.56 -40.63 69.15
N VAL A 5 -29.81 -41.27 68.26
CA VAL A 5 -28.58 -40.74 67.66
C VAL A 5 -28.96 -40.10 66.32
N PHE A 6 -28.70 -38.81 66.16
CA PHE A 6 -28.88 -38.07 64.90
C PHE A 6 -27.58 -38.19 64.10
N LEU A 7 -27.65 -38.86 62.94
CA LEU A 7 -26.53 -39.10 62.05
C LEU A 7 -26.55 -38.01 60.96
N LEU A 8 -25.61 -37.06 61.04
CA LEU A 8 -25.45 -35.97 60.08
C LEU A 8 -24.72 -36.49 58.84
N PHE A 9 -25.44 -36.63 57.72
CA PHE A 9 -24.85 -36.92 56.41
C PHE A 9 -24.17 -35.66 55.88
N LEU A 10 -22.83 -35.60 55.90
CA LEU A 10 -22.05 -34.67 55.07
C LEU A 10 -22.03 -35.22 53.64
N ALA A 11 -22.86 -34.66 52.76
CA ALA A 11 -22.71 -34.86 51.33
C ALA A 11 -21.53 -33.99 50.82
N PRO A 12 -20.59 -34.53 50.01
CA PRO A 12 -19.57 -33.72 49.38
C PRO A 12 -20.25 -32.84 48.33
N VAL A 13 -20.35 -31.54 48.60
CA VAL A 13 -20.72 -30.55 47.59
C VAL A 13 -19.53 -30.43 46.64
N VAL A 14 -19.59 -31.15 45.52
CA VAL A 14 -18.69 -30.91 44.40
C VAL A 14 -19.11 -29.57 43.81
N LEU A 15 -18.38 -28.50 44.16
CA LEU A 15 -18.47 -27.22 43.47
C LEU A 15 -17.97 -27.44 42.04
N TRP A 16 -18.89 -27.53 41.08
CA TRP A 16 -18.54 -27.44 39.67
C TRP A 16 -18.05 -26.01 39.43
N ALA A 17 -16.74 -25.84 39.18
CA ALA A 17 -16.20 -24.57 38.76
C ALA A 17 -16.92 -24.15 37.47
N SER A 18 -17.75 -23.11 37.57
CA SER A 18 -18.44 -22.55 36.41
C SER A 18 -17.41 -21.87 35.51
N VAL A 19 -17.15 -22.44 34.33
CA VAL A 19 -16.31 -21.81 33.31
C VAL A 19 -16.90 -20.47 32.94
N SER A 20 -16.16 -19.39 33.19
CA SER A 20 -16.63 -18.02 32.93
C SER A 20 -16.16 -17.56 31.54
N LYS A 21 -17.09 -17.30 30.62
CA LYS A 21 -16.80 -16.70 29.31
C LYS A 21 -16.70 -15.18 29.45
N VAL A 22 -15.55 -14.61 29.09
CA VAL A 22 -15.26 -13.19 29.25
C VAL A 22 -14.88 -12.58 27.88
N PRO A 23 -15.72 -11.70 27.30
CA PRO A 23 -15.37 -11.04 26.05
C PRO A 23 -14.22 -10.05 26.28
N SER A 24 -13.26 -10.05 25.36
CA SER A 24 -12.13 -9.11 25.41
C SER A 24 -12.31 -7.98 24.39
N LYS A 25 -11.65 -6.83 24.61
CA LYS A 25 -11.68 -5.68 23.67
C LYS A 25 -10.29 -5.32 23.19
N ILE A 26 -10.15 -5.05 21.88
CA ILE A 26 -8.90 -4.53 21.31
C ILE A 26 -8.70 -3.10 21.78
N LYS A 27 -7.53 -2.81 22.34
CA LYS A 27 -7.13 -1.47 22.79
C LYS A 27 -6.14 -0.84 21.83
N GLU A 28 -5.18 -1.64 21.37
CA GLU A 28 -4.08 -1.20 20.54
C GLU A 28 -3.70 -2.30 19.56
N VAL A 29 -3.28 -1.90 18.36
CA VAL A 29 -2.75 -2.80 17.35
C VAL A 29 -1.43 -2.24 16.84
N THR A 30 -0.37 -3.04 16.98
CA THR A 30 0.90 -2.77 16.30
C THR A 30 0.92 -3.52 14.97
N VAL A 31 0.85 -2.81 13.85
CA VAL A 31 0.86 -3.40 12.51
C VAL A 31 2.31 -3.47 12.02
N TYR A 32 2.74 -4.65 11.59
CA TYR A 32 4.07 -4.87 10.99
C TYR A 32 3.97 -4.85 9.47
N LEU A 33 5.11 -4.82 8.78
CA LEU A 33 5.14 -5.01 7.31
C LEU A 33 4.53 -6.36 6.88
N SER A 34 4.53 -7.34 7.78
CA SER A 34 3.80 -8.60 7.63
C SER A 34 3.38 -9.12 9.01
N GLY A 35 2.07 -9.23 9.21
CA GLY A 35 1.43 -9.56 10.48
C GLY A 35 1.06 -8.33 11.32
N ALA A 36 0.39 -8.56 12.43
CA ALA A 36 0.11 -7.55 13.44
C ALA A 36 0.19 -8.15 14.85
N GLN A 37 0.49 -7.32 15.84
CA GLN A 37 0.33 -7.64 17.26
C GLN A 37 -0.95 -6.99 17.77
N ILE A 38 -1.82 -7.78 18.37
CA ILE A 38 -3.07 -7.32 18.95
C ILE A 38 -2.89 -7.25 20.46
N THR A 39 -3.19 -6.10 21.05
CA THR A 39 -3.26 -5.92 22.51
C THR A 39 -4.71 -5.73 22.92
N ARG A 40 -5.20 -6.62 23.78
CA ARG A 40 -6.57 -6.66 24.26
C ARG A 40 -6.63 -6.57 25.77
N THR A 41 -7.73 -6.05 26.27
CA THR A 41 -8.02 -5.99 27.71
C THR A 41 -9.31 -6.73 28.02
N ALA A 42 -9.34 -7.37 29.17
CA ALA A 42 -10.52 -8.05 29.70
C ALA A 42 -10.49 -8.02 31.23
N THR A 43 -11.66 -7.87 31.84
CA THR A 43 -11.81 -7.88 33.29
C THR A 43 -12.57 -9.13 33.69
N CYS A 44 -12.01 -9.93 34.60
CA CYS A 44 -12.65 -11.13 35.12
C CYS A 44 -12.64 -11.12 36.66
N ALA A 45 -13.75 -11.56 37.25
CA ALA A 45 -13.86 -11.77 38.69
C ALA A 45 -13.36 -13.17 39.02
N LEU A 46 -12.34 -13.26 39.87
CA LEU A 46 -11.74 -14.52 40.33
C LEU A 46 -12.09 -14.76 41.79
N GLN A 47 -12.45 -15.99 42.13
CA GLN A 47 -12.56 -16.45 43.51
C GLN A 47 -11.19 -16.89 44.03
N GLU A 48 -11.03 -17.05 45.34
CA GLU A 48 -9.83 -17.66 45.91
C GLU A 48 -9.64 -19.10 45.38
N GLY A 49 -8.42 -19.45 44.98
CA GLY A 49 -8.05 -20.75 44.41
C GLY A 49 -8.12 -20.80 42.88
N SER A 50 -8.43 -21.98 42.35
CA SER A 50 -8.40 -22.25 40.90
C SER A 50 -9.65 -21.74 40.19
N ASN A 51 -9.47 -20.97 39.12
CA ASN A 51 -10.53 -20.40 38.31
C ASN A 51 -10.27 -20.66 36.83
N GLU A 52 -11.25 -21.21 36.11
CA GLU A 52 -11.19 -21.40 34.66
C GLU A 52 -11.94 -20.27 33.93
N VAL A 53 -11.22 -19.54 33.07
CA VAL A 53 -11.75 -18.39 32.34
C VAL A 53 -11.49 -18.56 30.85
N VAL A 54 -12.53 -18.36 30.04
CA VAL A 54 -12.48 -18.44 28.58
C VAL A 54 -12.61 -17.04 28.01
N PHE A 55 -11.53 -16.52 27.41
CA PHE A 55 -11.56 -15.26 26.69
C PHE A 55 -12.07 -15.46 25.26
N THR A 56 -13.15 -14.76 24.92
CA THR A 56 -13.83 -14.87 23.61
C THR A 56 -13.65 -13.61 22.75
N GLY A 57 -14.09 -13.68 21.49
CA GLY A 57 -13.96 -12.59 20.51
C GLY A 57 -12.53 -12.42 19.99
N LEU A 58 -11.76 -13.50 19.94
CA LEU A 58 -10.38 -13.47 19.48
C LEU A 58 -10.28 -13.85 18.00
N SER A 59 -9.15 -13.49 17.39
CA SER A 59 -8.84 -13.90 16.02
C SER A 59 -8.64 -15.41 15.95
N HIS A 60 -9.07 -16.06 14.87
CA HIS A 60 -8.73 -17.46 14.61
C HIS A 60 -7.34 -17.61 13.93
N LYS A 61 -6.65 -16.50 13.65
CA LYS A 61 -5.35 -16.41 12.96
C LYS A 61 -4.18 -16.16 13.92
N ILE A 62 -4.37 -16.42 15.21
CA ILE A 62 -3.38 -16.21 16.25
C ILE A 62 -2.19 -17.13 16.02
N ASP A 63 -0.97 -16.60 16.19
CA ASP A 63 0.20 -17.42 16.41
C ASP A 63 0.24 -17.86 17.88
N GLU A 64 -0.10 -19.12 18.13
CA GLU A 64 -0.23 -19.67 19.49
C GLU A 64 1.03 -19.48 20.34
N SER A 65 2.21 -19.53 19.71
CA SER A 65 3.50 -19.38 20.40
C SER A 65 3.77 -17.94 20.86
N SER A 66 2.98 -16.98 20.40
CA SER A 66 3.13 -15.55 20.69
C SER A 66 2.22 -15.04 21.81
N ILE A 67 1.32 -15.88 22.33
CA ILE A 67 0.33 -15.47 23.32
C ILE A 67 1.05 -15.10 24.63
N GLN A 68 0.81 -13.87 25.09
CA GLN A 68 1.32 -13.31 26.33
C GLN A 68 0.18 -12.72 27.15
N ILE A 69 0.26 -12.87 28.47
CA ILE A 69 -0.70 -12.30 29.41
C ILE A 69 0.07 -11.49 30.45
N SER A 70 -0.40 -10.28 30.70
CA SER A 70 0.14 -9.38 31.71
C SER A 70 -0.98 -8.78 32.56
N GLY A 71 -0.62 -8.01 33.59
CA GLY A 71 -1.58 -7.42 34.53
C GLY A 71 -2.05 -8.37 35.63
N LEU A 72 -1.34 -9.47 35.87
CA LEU A 72 -1.75 -10.54 36.78
C LEU A 72 -1.70 -10.17 38.27
N GLY A 73 -0.84 -9.22 38.66
CA GLY A 73 -0.61 -8.92 40.08
C GLY A 73 -0.17 -10.18 40.84
N PRO A 74 -0.86 -10.58 41.92
CA PRO A 74 -0.54 -11.78 42.70
C PRO A 74 -1.14 -13.08 42.12
N VAL A 75 -1.92 -13.02 41.04
CA VAL A 75 -2.56 -14.19 40.40
C VAL A 75 -1.52 -14.93 39.54
N SER A 76 -1.52 -16.26 39.56
CA SER A 76 -0.65 -17.08 38.70
C SER A 76 -1.44 -17.83 37.63
N ILE A 77 -0.76 -18.21 36.53
CA ILE A 77 -1.34 -18.98 35.43
C ILE A 77 -0.92 -20.45 35.61
N LEU A 78 -1.90 -21.34 35.75
CA LEU A 78 -1.68 -22.78 35.82
C LEU A 78 -1.67 -23.43 34.42
N SER A 79 -2.54 -22.97 33.52
CA SER A 79 -2.62 -23.49 32.16
C SER A 79 -3.16 -22.45 31.18
N LEU A 80 -2.80 -22.62 29.90
CA LEU A 80 -3.26 -21.79 28.78
C LEU A 80 -3.50 -22.70 27.57
N VAL A 81 -4.70 -22.64 27.00
CA VAL A 81 -5.08 -23.42 25.82
C VAL A 81 -5.82 -22.51 24.83
N TYR A 82 -5.35 -22.46 23.59
CA TYR A 82 -6.04 -21.78 22.50
C TYR A 82 -6.86 -22.78 21.68
N ASN A 83 -8.09 -22.41 21.33
CA ASN A 83 -8.99 -23.20 20.50
C ASN A 83 -9.70 -22.31 19.48
N ILE A 84 -10.17 -22.92 18.39
CA ILE A 84 -11.01 -22.26 17.40
C ILE A 84 -12.45 -22.75 17.57
N ASN A 85 -13.36 -21.83 17.86
CA ASN A 85 -14.78 -22.08 17.96
C ASN A 85 -15.45 -21.89 16.59
N TYR A 86 -15.87 -23.00 15.99
CA TYR A 86 -16.56 -23.02 14.69
C TYR A 86 -18.09 -22.82 14.80
N LEU A 87 -18.64 -22.89 16.02
CA LEU A 87 -20.08 -22.77 16.27
C LEU A 87 -20.48 -21.32 16.54
N GLU A 88 -19.62 -20.55 17.21
CA GLU A 88 -19.83 -19.14 17.52
C GLU A 88 -19.20 -18.26 16.42
N LYS A 89 -20.04 -17.77 15.51
CA LYS A 89 -19.62 -17.02 14.31
C LYS A 89 -19.50 -15.52 14.61
N SER A 90 -18.49 -14.86 14.06
CA SER A 90 -18.31 -13.40 14.15
C SER A 90 -19.48 -12.66 13.47
N GLU A 91 -20.23 -11.83 14.21
CA GLU A 91 -21.26 -10.95 13.67
C GLU A 91 -20.61 -9.79 12.90
N ARG A 92 -20.21 -10.05 11.64
CA ARG A 92 -19.44 -9.10 10.80
C ARG A 92 -20.14 -7.79 10.47
N ASN A 93 -21.47 -7.76 10.44
CA ASN A 93 -22.22 -6.55 10.11
C ASN A 93 -23.67 -6.67 10.61
N PRO A 94 -24.17 -5.76 11.47
CA PRO A 94 -25.56 -5.81 11.93
C PRO A 94 -26.57 -5.79 10.77
N LYS A 95 -26.24 -5.15 9.64
CA LYS A 95 -27.08 -5.14 8.43
C LYS A 95 -27.18 -6.50 7.74
N VAL A 96 -26.17 -7.36 7.83
CA VAL A 96 -26.20 -8.70 7.22
C VAL A 96 -27.25 -9.58 7.92
N LYS A 97 -27.35 -9.48 9.24
CA LYS A 97 -28.38 -10.17 10.03
C LYS A 97 -29.77 -9.62 9.70
N GLU A 98 -29.89 -8.29 9.61
CA GLU A 98 -31.12 -7.62 9.21
C GLU A 98 -31.60 -8.06 7.82
N TRP A 99 -30.73 -8.03 6.81
CA TRP A 99 -31.05 -8.47 5.45
C TRP A 99 -31.37 -9.96 5.35
N LYS A 100 -30.66 -10.83 6.07
CA LYS A 100 -31.00 -12.27 6.13
C LYS A 100 -32.39 -12.49 6.72
N ASN A 101 -32.72 -11.81 7.81
CA ASN A 101 -34.05 -11.90 8.42
C ASN A 101 -35.13 -11.35 7.49
N GLU A 102 -34.83 -10.28 6.75
CA GLU A 102 -35.74 -9.67 5.79
C GLU A 102 -36.02 -10.59 4.59
N ILE A 103 -34.99 -11.22 4.02
CA ILE A 103 -35.13 -12.22 2.95
C ILE A 103 -36.07 -13.35 3.41
N ILE A 104 -35.85 -13.91 4.61
CA ILE A 104 -36.70 -14.97 5.15
C ILE A 104 -38.16 -14.50 5.28
N ARG A 105 -38.38 -13.28 5.77
CA ARG A 105 -39.73 -12.71 5.91
C ARG A 105 -40.43 -12.58 4.55
N LEU A 106 -39.75 -12.02 3.55
CA LEU A 106 -40.29 -11.84 2.19
C LEU A 106 -40.56 -13.19 1.50
N GLU A 107 -39.70 -14.19 1.70
CA GLU A 107 -39.91 -15.56 1.19
C GLU A 107 -41.13 -16.23 1.81
N HIS A 108 -41.35 -16.06 3.12
CA HIS A 108 -42.56 -16.53 3.78
C HIS A 108 -43.82 -15.85 3.22
N GLU A 109 -43.76 -14.54 2.95
CA GLU A 109 -44.88 -13.81 2.34
C GLU A 109 -45.20 -14.31 0.92
N ILE A 110 -44.18 -14.53 0.10
CA ILE A 110 -44.33 -15.14 -1.23
C ILE A 110 -44.97 -16.54 -1.12
N ALA A 111 -44.55 -17.35 -0.15
CA ALA A 111 -45.10 -18.69 0.07
C ALA A 111 -46.60 -18.64 0.44
N MET A 112 -47.00 -17.71 1.33
CA MET A 112 -48.41 -17.50 1.67
C MET A 112 -49.24 -17.08 0.46
N MET A 113 -48.73 -16.15 -0.36
CA MET A 113 -49.43 -15.71 -1.58
C MET A 113 -49.59 -16.84 -2.61
N LYS A 114 -48.61 -17.75 -2.72
CA LYS A 114 -48.73 -18.94 -3.57
C LYS A 114 -49.82 -19.90 -3.06
N ASN A 115 -49.95 -20.06 -1.74
CA ASN A 115 -51.05 -20.85 -1.17
C ASN A 115 -52.41 -20.25 -1.50
N THR A 116 -52.53 -18.92 -1.48
CA THR A 116 -53.75 -18.22 -1.91
C THR A 116 -54.07 -18.46 -3.38
N ILE A 117 -53.07 -18.37 -4.27
CA ILE A 117 -53.25 -18.68 -5.70
C ILE A 117 -53.72 -20.13 -5.88
N ALA A 118 -53.09 -21.10 -5.20
CA ALA A 118 -53.48 -22.50 -5.30
C ALA A 118 -54.94 -22.74 -4.84
N GLY A 119 -55.39 -22.05 -3.79
CA GLY A 119 -56.79 -22.09 -3.36
C GLY A 119 -57.76 -21.52 -4.40
N LEU A 120 -57.42 -20.39 -5.01
CA LEU A 120 -58.20 -19.75 -6.07
C LEU A 120 -58.26 -20.62 -7.35
N GLU A 121 -57.16 -21.30 -7.70
CA GLU A 121 -57.10 -22.25 -8.83
C GLU A 121 -57.98 -23.48 -8.59
N GLU A 122 -58.00 -24.03 -7.38
CA GLU A 122 -58.89 -25.15 -7.05
C GLU A 122 -60.36 -24.70 -7.05
N GLU A 123 -60.66 -23.48 -6.61
CA GLU A 123 -62.00 -22.90 -6.73
C GLU A 123 -62.44 -22.79 -8.21
N GLU A 124 -61.56 -22.27 -9.09
CA GLU A 124 -61.83 -22.21 -10.52
C GLU A 124 -62.06 -23.61 -11.11
N LYS A 125 -61.28 -24.60 -10.67
CA LYS A 125 -61.42 -25.99 -11.10
C LYS A 125 -62.76 -26.59 -10.67
N VAL A 126 -63.22 -26.33 -9.44
CA VAL A 126 -64.55 -26.77 -8.97
C VAL A 126 -65.66 -26.11 -9.80
N ILE A 127 -65.55 -24.80 -10.05
CA ILE A 127 -66.50 -24.07 -10.89
C ILE A 127 -66.53 -24.69 -12.30
N THR A 128 -65.39 -24.86 -12.96
CA THR A 128 -65.32 -25.44 -14.31
C THR A 128 -65.74 -26.91 -14.39
N SER A 129 -65.48 -27.73 -13.37
CA SER A 129 -65.90 -29.15 -13.33
C SER A 129 -67.41 -29.29 -13.18
N ASN A 130 -68.07 -28.35 -12.51
CA ASN A 130 -69.53 -28.32 -12.36
C ASN A 130 -70.25 -27.74 -13.59
N ARG A 131 -69.57 -27.58 -14.74
CA ARG A 131 -70.20 -27.09 -15.98
C ARG A 131 -71.21 -28.09 -16.59
N LEU A 132 -71.16 -29.36 -16.17
CA LEU A 132 -71.97 -30.47 -16.67
C LEU A 132 -72.99 -30.97 -15.62
N VAL A 133 -73.65 -30.10 -14.84
CA VAL A 133 -74.76 -30.55 -13.96
C VAL A 133 -75.95 -31.00 -14.82
N ASN A 134 -75.84 -32.20 -15.38
CA ASN A 134 -76.92 -33.00 -15.92
C ASN A 134 -77.09 -34.20 -14.98
N GLY A 135 -78.00 -34.07 -14.01
CA GLY A 135 -78.76 -35.24 -13.58
C GLY A 135 -79.72 -35.56 -14.71
N ASP A 136 -79.74 -36.81 -15.16
CA ASP A 136 -80.27 -37.34 -16.43
C ASP A 136 -81.71 -36.98 -16.90
N ARG A 137 -82.41 -36.00 -16.30
CA ARG A 137 -83.81 -35.63 -16.64
C ARG A 137 -84.22 -34.15 -16.43
N GLN A 138 -83.33 -33.16 -16.58
CA GLN A 138 -83.76 -31.74 -16.61
C GLN A 138 -83.39 -31.06 -17.94
N VAL A 139 -84.39 -30.65 -18.72
CA VAL A 139 -84.22 -29.74 -19.85
C VAL A 139 -83.83 -28.38 -19.28
N LEU A 140 -82.61 -27.92 -19.53
CA LEU A 140 -82.16 -26.58 -19.14
C LEU A 140 -82.89 -25.54 -20.00
N ASP A 141 -83.68 -24.65 -19.39
CA ASP A 141 -84.23 -23.50 -20.11
C ASP A 141 -83.14 -22.46 -20.43
N LEU A 142 -83.41 -21.61 -21.43
CA LEU A 142 -82.47 -20.60 -21.91
C LEU A 142 -82.09 -19.56 -20.84
N GLU A 143 -82.98 -19.27 -19.89
CA GLU A 143 -82.79 -18.25 -18.87
C GLU A 143 -81.83 -18.74 -17.78
N ARG A 144 -81.98 -20.00 -17.35
CA ARG A 144 -81.05 -20.64 -16.39
C ARG A 144 -79.66 -20.78 -16.98
N MET A 145 -79.54 -21.06 -18.29
CA MET A 145 -78.24 -21.07 -18.98
C MET A 145 -77.56 -19.69 -19.01
N LYS A 146 -78.33 -18.61 -19.20
CA LYS A 146 -77.81 -17.24 -19.12
C LYS A 146 -77.33 -16.89 -17.71
N GLN A 147 -78.06 -17.27 -16.68
CA GLN A 147 -77.69 -17.03 -15.27
C GLN A 147 -76.41 -17.79 -14.88
N ILE A 148 -76.31 -19.06 -15.25
CA ILE A 148 -75.09 -19.86 -15.07
C ILE A 148 -73.93 -19.21 -15.84
N GLY A 149 -74.11 -18.90 -17.14
CA GLY A 149 -73.08 -18.25 -17.93
C GLY A 149 -72.61 -16.90 -17.36
N ALA A 150 -73.52 -16.12 -16.78
CA ALA A 150 -73.20 -14.85 -16.12
C ALA A 150 -72.38 -15.06 -14.85
N TYR A 151 -72.79 -15.98 -13.96
CA TYR A 151 -72.07 -16.30 -12.73
C TYR A 151 -70.65 -16.81 -13.00
N TYR A 152 -70.52 -17.74 -13.95
CA TYR A 152 -69.20 -18.27 -14.36
C TYR A 152 -68.31 -17.15 -14.88
N ARG A 153 -68.82 -16.33 -15.81
CA ARG A 153 -68.05 -15.22 -16.37
C ARG A 153 -67.59 -14.26 -15.27
N GLU A 154 -68.47 -13.89 -14.35
CA GLU A 154 -68.16 -12.96 -13.26
C GLU A 154 -67.13 -13.55 -12.28
N ARG A 155 -67.38 -14.75 -11.75
CA ARG A 155 -66.50 -15.35 -10.72
C ARG A 155 -65.16 -15.79 -11.29
N THR A 156 -65.11 -16.42 -12.47
CA THR A 156 -63.85 -16.78 -13.12
C THR A 156 -63.03 -15.53 -13.46
N THR A 157 -63.66 -14.45 -13.93
CA THR A 157 -62.95 -13.18 -14.17
C THR A 157 -62.40 -12.59 -12.87
N ALA A 158 -63.18 -12.63 -11.78
CA ALA A 158 -62.71 -12.17 -10.47
C ALA A 158 -61.51 -12.98 -9.96
N ILE A 159 -61.58 -14.32 -10.02
CA ILE A 159 -60.50 -15.23 -9.64
C ILE A 159 -59.24 -14.96 -10.46
N LYS A 160 -59.36 -14.88 -11.80
CA LYS A 160 -58.21 -14.59 -12.69
C LYS A 160 -57.58 -13.24 -12.39
N ASN A 161 -58.40 -12.22 -12.10
CA ASN A 161 -57.90 -10.89 -11.74
C ASN A 161 -57.17 -10.89 -10.39
N GLU A 162 -57.65 -11.63 -9.39
CA GLU A 162 -56.96 -11.75 -8.10
C GLU A 162 -55.65 -12.54 -8.22
N ILE A 163 -55.64 -13.65 -8.96
CA ILE A 163 -54.42 -14.39 -9.27
C ILE A 163 -53.41 -13.48 -9.99
N PHE A 164 -53.85 -12.69 -10.96
CA PHE A 164 -52.99 -11.74 -11.68
C PHE A 164 -52.38 -10.67 -10.75
N LYS A 165 -53.20 -10.03 -9.91
CA LYS A 165 -52.73 -9.05 -8.91
C LYS A 165 -51.75 -9.67 -7.90
N THR A 166 -52.04 -10.88 -7.45
CA THR A 166 -51.19 -11.62 -6.51
C THR A 166 -49.84 -11.97 -7.16
N ASN A 167 -49.84 -12.38 -8.43
CA ASN A 167 -48.61 -12.65 -9.17
C ASN A 167 -47.75 -11.39 -9.40
N ILE A 168 -48.36 -10.22 -9.65
CA ILE A 168 -47.62 -8.95 -9.70
C ILE A 168 -46.90 -8.70 -8.39
N THR A 169 -47.59 -8.91 -7.27
CA THR A 169 -47.04 -8.70 -5.92
C THR A 169 -45.90 -9.68 -5.63
N ILE A 170 -46.08 -10.98 -5.94
CA ILE A 170 -45.03 -11.99 -5.83
C ILE A 170 -43.80 -11.59 -6.65
N ASN A 171 -43.98 -11.08 -7.87
CA ASN A 171 -42.85 -10.66 -8.71
C ASN A 171 -42.11 -9.46 -8.12
N LYS A 172 -42.83 -8.49 -7.52
CA LYS A 172 -42.21 -7.37 -6.82
C LYS A 172 -41.38 -7.84 -5.62
N LEU A 173 -41.95 -8.70 -4.77
CA LEU A 173 -41.25 -9.25 -3.60
C LEU A 173 -40.02 -10.09 -4.01
N LYS A 174 -40.10 -10.82 -5.13
CA LYS A 174 -38.94 -11.55 -5.68
C LYS A 174 -37.81 -10.63 -6.12
N LEU A 175 -38.11 -9.47 -6.70
CA LEU A 175 -37.09 -8.47 -7.05
C LEU A 175 -36.41 -7.93 -5.79
N GLU A 176 -37.19 -7.60 -4.74
CA GLU A 176 -36.63 -7.16 -3.45
C GLU A 176 -35.73 -8.23 -2.80
N VAL A 177 -36.15 -9.50 -2.84
CA VAL A 177 -35.30 -10.63 -2.42
C VAL A 177 -34.02 -10.72 -3.24
N SER A 178 -34.10 -10.56 -4.57
CA SER A 178 -32.94 -10.59 -5.46
C SER A 178 -31.96 -9.43 -5.16
N ASP A 179 -32.46 -8.22 -4.95
CA ASP A 179 -31.63 -7.05 -4.63
C ASP A 179 -30.91 -7.24 -3.28
N LEU A 180 -31.62 -7.74 -2.26
CA LEU A 180 -31.02 -8.08 -0.96
C LEU A 180 -30.01 -9.22 -1.09
N GLN A 181 -30.24 -10.20 -1.96
CA GLN A 181 -29.27 -11.27 -2.25
C GLN A 181 -28.03 -10.75 -2.97
N HIS A 182 -28.16 -9.79 -3.89
CA HIS A 182 -27.02 -9.14 -4.53
C HIS A 182 -26.19 -8.31 -3.53
N GLN A 183 -26.84 -7.50 -2.67
CA GLN A 183 -26.18 -6.79 -1.57
C GLN A 183 -25.47 -7.76 -0.62
N LEU A 184 -26.14 -8.87 -0.30
CA LEU A 184 -25.55 -9.91 0.53
C LEU A 184 -24.35 -10.56 -0.16
N ALA A 185 -24.38 -10.79 -1.48
CA ALA A 185 -23.26 -11.36 -2.25
C ALA A 185 -22.05 -10.41 -2.36
N GLU A 186 -22.29 -9.10 -2.49
CA GLU A 186 -21.21 -8.09 -2.44
C GLU A 186 -20.49 -8.09 -1.09
N VAL A 187 -21.24 -8.26 0.01
CA VAL A 187 -20.68 -8.31 1.37
C VAL A 187 -20.15 -9.71 1.76
N ASN A 188 -20.72 -10.80 1.22
CA ASN A 188 -20.36 -12.20 1.54
C ASN A 188 -19.15 -12.75 0.78
N ASN A 189 -18.32 -11.92 0.12
CA ASN A 189 -17.03 -12.37 -0.41
C ASN A 189 -16.05 -12.88 0.68
N ALA A 190 -16.47 -12.87 1.95
CA ALA A 190 -15.78 -13.56 3.03
C ALA A 190 -16.77 -14.49 3.78
N PRO A 191 -16.51 -15.81 3.87
CA PRO A 191 -17.35 -16.77 4.60
C PRO A 191 -17.43 -16.44 6.11
N ASP A 192 -18.48 -16.88 6.80
CA ASP A 192 -18.57 -16.79 8.28
C ASP A 192 -17.28 -17.37 8.89
N GLU A 193 -16.43 -16.53 9.46
CA GLU A 193 -15.14 -16.95 10.00
C GLU A 193 -15.28 -17.41 11.45
N PRO A 194 -14.62 -18.52 11.82
CA PRO A 194 -14.64 -19.01 13.18
C PRO A 194 -13.93 -18.02 14.11
N GLN A 195 -14.26 -18.04 15.39
CA GLN A 195 -13.62 -17.20 16.40
C GLN A 195 -12.57 -17.97 17.17
N GLY A 196 -11.48 -17.31 17.54
CA GLY A 196 -10.54 -17.84 18.52
C GLY A 196 -11.08 -17.70 19.94
N GLU A 197 -10.77 -18.67 20.80
CA GLU A 197 -10.98 -18.62 22.24
C GLU A 197 -9.67 -19.02 22.96
N ILE A 198 -9.34 -18.33 24.06
CA ILE A 198 -8.21 -18.72 24.92
C ILE A 198 -8.78 -19.08 26.29
N THR A 199 -8.60 -20.34 26.69
CA THR A 199 -8.95 -20.85 28.02
C THR A 199 -7.74 -20.77 28.92
N ILE A 200 -7.87 -20.12 30.08
CA ILE A 200 -6.80 -19.96 31.05
C ILE A 200 -7.30 -20.43 32.41
N THR A 201 -6.51 -21.28 33.05
CA THR A 201 -6.72 -21.61 34.46
C THR A 201 -5.84 -20.71 35.32
N PHE A 202 -6.46 -19.82 36.08
CA PHE A 202 -5.79 -18.96 37.05
C PHE A 202 -5.78 -19.61 38.44
N ASP A 203 -4.74 -19.31 39.22
CA ASP A 203 -4.71 -19.54 40.66
C ASP A 203 -4.61 -18.19 41.37
N ALA A 204 -5.68 -17.82 42.06
CA ALA A 204 -5.81 -16.53 42.74
C ALA A 204 -5.69 -16.72 44.27
N PRO A 205 -4.72 -16.08 44.94
CA PRO A 205 -4.51 -16.27 46.37
C PRO A 205 -5.63 -15.67 47.24
N ILE A 206 -6.41 -14.73 46.68
CA ILE A 206 -7.60 -14.12 47.28
C ILE A 206 -8.61 -13.80 46.18
N ALA A 207 -9.88 -13.70 46.53
CA ALA A 207 -10.90 -13.21 45.60
C ALA A 207 -10.57 -11.79 45.11
N THR A 208 -10.51 -11.59 43.79
CA THR A 208 -10.06 -10.33 43.18
C THR A 208 -10.68 -10.12 41.80
N ASN A 209 -10.75 -8.85 41.37
CA ASN A 209 -11.06 -8.51 39.99
C ASN A 209 -9.75 -8.31 39.23
N LEU A 210 -9.47 -9.22 38.29
CA LEU A 210 -8.27 -9.19 37.48
C LEU A 210 -8.52 -8.41 36.19
N ASN A 211 -7.69 -7.39 35.93
CA ASN A 211 -7.63 -6.68 34.64
C ASN A 211 -6.50 -7.28 33.79
N ALA A 212 -6.80 -8.35 33.07
CA ALA A 212 -5.84 -9.04 32.23
C ALA A 212 -5.61 -8.27 30.92
N THR A 213 -4.35 -8.16 30.51
CA THR A 213 -3.96 -7.69 29.17
C THR A 213 -3.42 -8.86 28.38
N LEU A 214 -4.08 -9.21 27.28
CA LEU A 214 -3.70 -10.27 26.36
C LEU A 214 -3.00 -9.65 25.15
N THR A 215 -1.80 -10.13 24.83
CA THR A 215 -1.03 -9.70 23.66
C THR A 215 -0.67 -10.91 22.82
N TYR A 216 -0.89 -10.85 21.51
CA TYR A 216 -0.58 -11.96 20.60
C TYR A 216 -0.37 -11.46 19.17
N LEU A 217 0.37 -12.23 18.38
CA LEU A 217 0.56 -12.00 16.95
C LEU A 217 -0.56 -12.65 16.14
N VAL A 218 -0.96 -11.99 15.06
CA VAL A 218 -1.90 -12.51 14.06
C VAL A 218 -1.28 -12.46 12.67
N ARG A 219 -1.63 -13.47 11.87
CA ARG A 219 -1.29 -13.54 10.44
C ARG A 219 -2.37 -12.84 9.60
N ASP A 220 -2.13 -12.71 8.30
CA ASP A 220 -3.06 -12.12 7.32
C ASP A 220 -3.42 -10.64 7.60
N ALA A 221 -2.48 -9.91 8.20
CA ALA A 221 -2.52 -8.46 8.33
C ALA A 221 -1.17 -7.87 7.93
N GLY A 222 -1.12 -6.56 7.72
CA GLY A 222 0.13 -5.86 7.51
C GLY A 222 -0.08 -4.43 7.04
N TRP A 223 1.01 -3.72 6.82
CA TRP A 223 0.99 -2.41 6.19
C TRP A 223 2.08 -2.28 5.14
N VAL A 224 1.80 -1.45 4.14
CA VAL A 224 2.74 -1.14 3.06
C VAL A 224 2.94 0.37 2.99
N PRO A 225 4.18 0.87 2.90
CA PRO A 225 4.43 2.29 2.68
C PRO A 225 3.87 2.74 1.33
N ASN A 226 3.21 3.89 1.33
CA ASN A 226 2.66 4.55 0.15
C ASN A 226 2.85 6.06 0.29
N TYR A 227 3.06 6.75 -0.81
CA TYR A 227 3.37 8.18 -0.79
C TYR A 227 2.50 8.96 -1.76
N ASP A 228 2.22 10.22 -1.42
CA ASP A 228 1.77 11.20 -2.41
C ASP A 228 2.80 12.32 -2.47
N ILE A 229 3.33 12.61 -3.67
CA ILE A 229 4.22 13.73 -3.92
C ILE A 229 3.46 14.78 -4.70
N LYS A 230 3.37 16.00 -4.16
CA LYS A 230 2.58 17.08 -4.75
C LYS A 230 3.42 18.35 -4.92
N SER A 231 3.36 18.95 -6.11
CA SER A 231 3.84 20.30 -6.36
C SER A 231 2.71 21.18 -6.88
N THR A 232 2.68 22.44 -6.45
CA THR A 232 1.72 23.45 -6.93
C THR A 232 2.29 24.30 -8.07
N GLY A 233 3.56 24.14 -8.45
CA GLY A 233 4.18 24.86 -9.56
C GLY A 233 5.71 24.81 -9.54
N LEU A 234 6.34 25.38 -10.57
CA LEU A 234 7.79 25.29 -10.83
C LEU A 234 8.72 25.99 -9.82
N ASN A 235 8.16 26.75 -8.88
CA ASN A 235 8.92 27.42 -7.81
C ASN A 235 8.46 26.96 -6.41
N ALA A 236 7.56 25.99 -6.35
CA ALA A 236 7.01 25.49 -5.10
C ALA A 236 7.85 24.32 -4.55
N PRO A 237 7.94 24.15 -3.23
CA PRO A 237 8.49 22.92 -2.67
C PRO A 237 7.60 21.71 -3.02
N LEU A 238 8.20 20.52 -2.97
CA LEU A 238 7.46 19.26 -3.03
C LEU A 238 6.87 18.95 -1.65
N ASN A 239 5.58 18.65 -1.61
CA ASN A 239 4.91 18.08 -0.44
C ASN A 239 4.89 16.56 -0.58
N LEU A 240 5.64 15.86 0.28
CA LEU A 240 5.67 14.40 0.37
C LEU A 240 4.79 13.96 1.54
N ALA A 241 3.61 13.43 1.27
CA ALA A 241 2.77 12.80 2.28
C ALA A 241 3.18 11.32 2.41
N TYR A 242 3.68 10.93 3.58
CA TYR A 242 4.00 9.54 3.89
C TYR A 242 2.79 8.84 4.52
N LYS A 243 2.36 7.75 3.91
CA LYS A 243 1.18 6.97 4.30
C LYS A 243 1.52 5.50 4.49
N ALA A 244 0.70 4.84 5.30
CA ALA A 244 0.64 3.39 5.39
C ALA A 244 -0.70 2.90 4.82
N ASN A 245 -0.61 2.01 3.85
CA ASN A 245 -1.74 1.22 3.36
C ASN A 245 -1.86 -0.01 4.28
N VAL A 246 -2.71 0.09 5.30
CA VAL A 246 -2.96 -1.00 6.26
C VAL A 246 -4.05 -1.92 5.72
N TYR A 247 -3.85 -3.23 5.84
CA TYR A 247 -4.82 -4.26 5.45
C TYR A 247 -4.90 -5.36 6.51
N GLN A 248 -6.05 -5.99 6.67
CA GLN A 248 -6.20 -7.11 7.60
C GLN A 248 -7.36 -8.05 7.27
N LYS A 249 -7.14 -9.36 7.45
CA LYS A 249 -8.12 -10.45 7.37
C LYS A 249 -7.99 -11.36 8.60
N THR A 250 -7.99 -10.75 9.78
CA THR A 250 -7.73 -11.44 11.05
C THR A 250 -8.99 -12.07 11.66
N GLY A 251 -10.15 -11.86 11.05
CA GLY A 251 -11.46 -12.32 11.49
C GLY A 251 -12.11 -11.43 12.56
N GLN A 252 -11.48 -10.31 12.93
CA GLN A 252 -11.99 -9.35 13.91
C GLN A 252 -11.75 -7.92 13.44
N ASP A 253 -12.78 -7.08 13.49
CA ASP A 253 -12.64 -5.65 13.18
C ASP A 253 -11.88 -4.95 14.30
N TRP A 254 -10.97 -4.06 13.91
CA TRP A 254 -10.24 -3.22 14.85
C TRP A 254 -11.00 -1.91 15.02
N ASN A 255 -11.96 -1.86 15.93
CA ASN A 255 -12.85 -0.71 16.09
C ASN A 255 -12.24 0.36 17.01
N ASN A 256 -12.01 1.57 16.49
CA ASN A 256 -11.51 2.73 17.22
C ASN A 256 -10.26 2.42 18.08
N VAL A 257 -9.26 1.77 17.48
CA VAL A 257 -8.04 1.32 18.16
C VAL A 257 -6.91 2.33 18.01
N HIS A 258 -5.99 2.35 18.98
CA HIS A 258 -4.70 3.00 18.81
C HIS A 258 -3.83 2.16 17.87
N LEU A 259 -3.29 2.79 16.84
CA LEU A 259 -2.45 2.12 15.85
C LEU A 259 -0.99 2.52 16.02
N VAL A 260 -0.13 1.51 16.03
CA VAL A 260 1.32 1.67 15.94
C VAL A 260 1.78 0.98 14.67
N LEU A 261 2.43 1.70 13.76
CA LEU A 261 3.01 1.10 12.56
C LEU A 261 4.48 0.80 12.84
N SER A 262 4.91 -0.44 12.63
CA SER A 262 6.27 -0.87 12.95
C SER A 262 6.97 -1.43 11.71
N THR A 263 8.23 -1.02 11.54
CA THR A 263 9.13 -1.56 10.51
C THR A 263 9.79 -2.87 10.95
N GLY A 264 9.70 -3.20 12.24
CA GLY A 264 10.12 -4.49 12.76
C GLY A 264 9.23 -5.61 12.23
N ASN A 265 9.76 -6.83 12.16
CA ASN A 265 8.96 -8.01 11.88
C ASN A 265 9.33 -9.12 12.86
N PRO A 266 8.44 -9.50 13.78
CA PRO A 266 8.72 -10.52 14.79
C PRO A 266 8.87 -11.92 14.19
N ASN A 267 8.42 -12.14 12.94
CA ASN A 267 8.55 -13.42 12.25
C ASN A 267 9.91 -13.61 11.56
N TYR A 268 10.81 -12.61 11.60
CA TYR A 268 12.14 -12.77 11.03
C TYR A 268 13.05 -13.66 11.88
N ASN A 269 13.88 -14.45 11.19
CA ASN A 269 14.92 -15.19 11.85
C ASN A 269 15.97 -14.23 12.42
N ILE A 270 15.98 -14.09 13.74
CA ILE A 270 16.94 -13.25 14.48
C ILE A 270 18.25 -13.97 14.79
N ALA A 271 18.42 -15.23 14.35
CA ALA A 271 19.66 -15.96 14.57
C ALA A 271 20.81 -15.29 13.81
N LYS A 272 21.76 -14.74 14.57
CA LYS A 272 23.02 -14.23 14.02
C LYS A 272 23.73 -15.39 13.29
N PRO A 273 24.12 -15.24 12.01
CA PRO A 273 24.91 -16.26 11.35
C PRO A 273 26.27 -16.39 12.04
N ASN A 274 26.81 -17.61 12.04
CA ASN A 274 28.20 -17.84 12.43
C ASN A 274 29.04 -17.92 11.17
N LEU A 275 30.08 -17.07 11.13
CA LEU A 275 31.07 -17.09 10.08
C LEU A 275 32.16 -18.10 10.48
N GLU A 276 32.19 -19.23 9.82
CA GLU A 276 33.26 -20.21 9.99
C GLU A 276 34.39 -19.95 8.98
N ALA A 277 35.59 -20.41 9.32
CA ALA A 277 36.73 -20.35 8.40
C ALA A 277 36.39 -21.14 7.12
N LYS A 278 36.45 -20.47 5.97
CA LYS A 278 36.23 -21.11 4.67
C LYS A 278 37.53 -21.77 4.20
N TYR A 279 37.66 -23.07 4.42
CA TYR A 279 38.78 -23.84 3.89
C TYR A 279 38.58 -24.13 2.41
N LEU A 280 39.62 -23.87 1.61
CA LEU A 280 39.63 -24.19 0.18
C LEU A 280 39.82 -25.70 0.00
N ASN A 281 38.93 -26.36 -0.75
CA ASN A 281 39.07 -27.78 -1.07
C ASN A 281 38.55 -28.08 -2.49
N PHE A 282 39.03 -29.15 -3.12
CA PHE A 282 38.50 -29.65 -4.37
C PHE A 282 37.08 -30.18 -4.14
N VAL A 283 36.12 -29.62 -4.87
CA VAL A 283 34.72 -30.06 -4.82
C VAL A 283 34.38 -30.84 -6.09
N SER A 284 33.64 -31.94 -5.93
CA SER A 284 33.00 -32.64 -7.04
C SER A 284 32.03 -31.70 -7.77
N SER A 285 32.00 -31.76 -9.09
CA SER A 285 31.09 -30.98 -9.94
C SER A 285 29.61 -31.20 -9.60
N TYR A 286 29.28 -32.27 -8.89
CA TYR A 286 27.90 -32.65 -8.56
C TYR A 286 27.37 -32.08 -7.22
N GLN A 287 28.19 -31.40 -6.41
CA GLN A 287 27.81 -30.98 -5.04
C GLN A 287 27.85 -29.46 -4.78
N LYS A 288 27.79 -28.61 -5.81
CA LYS A 288 27.70 -27.16 -5.59
C LYS A 288 26.27 -26.72 -5.22
N ARG A 289 25.90 -26.88 -3.94
CA ARG A 289 24.79 -26.09 -3.37
C ARG A 289 25.31 -24.69 -3.08
N TYR A 290 24.99 -23.75 -3.95
CA TYR A 290 25.21 -22.33 -3.68
C TYR A 290 24.21 -21.93 -2.58
N ALA A 291 24.72 -21.59 -1.39
CA ALA A 291 23.95 -20.84 -0.41
C ALA A 291 24.23 -19.36 -0.68
N PRO A 292 23.34 -18.63 -1.37
CA PRO A 292 23.54 -17.20 -1.58
C PRO A 292 23.61 -16.50 -0.21
N SER A 293 24.55 -15.58 -0.06
CA SER A 293 24.50 -14.59 1.03
C SER A 293 23.16 -13.85 0.93
N VAL A 294 22.37 -13.88 2.01
CA VAL A 294 21.03 -13.28 2.04
C VAL A 294 21.17 -11.76 1.93
N LYS A 295 21.03 -11.21 0.72
CA LYS A 295 20.90 -9.77 0.47
C LYS A 295 19.44 -9.36 0.59
N LYS A 296 18.77 -9.67 1.69
CA LYS A 296 17.38 -9.24 1.90
C LYS A 296 17.38 -7.76 2.27
N LYS A 297 17.32 -6.90 1.26
CA LYS A 297 16.96 -5.48 1.42
C LYS A 297 15.54 -5.42 2.01
N GLY A 298 15.25 -4.42 2.84
CA GLY A 298 13.99 -4.30 3.59
C GLY A 298 12.76 -3.96 2.75
N TYR A 299 12.58 -4.60 1.59
CA TYR A 299 11.37 -4.56 0.78
C TYR A 299 10.31 -5.47 1.41
N ALA A 300 9.05 -5.01 1.44
CA ALA A 300 7.91 -5.77 1.90
C ALA A 300 6.96 -6.07 0.75
N PHE A 301 6.22 -7.19 0.84
CA PHE A 301 5.21 -7.53 -0.15
C PHE A 301 4.03 -6.57 -0.10
N ASN A 302 3.59 -6.10 -1.27
CA ASN A 302 2.45 -5.23 -1.46
C ASN A 302 1.31 -6.01 -2.14
N PRO A 303 0.22 -6.36 -1.41
CA PRO A 303 -0.87 -7.19 -1.95
C PRO A 303 -1.72 -6.51 -3.03
N ASN A 304 -1.53 -5.21 -3.24
CA ASN A 304 -2.34 -4.39 -4.14
C ASN A 304 -1.80 -4.36 -5.57
N VAL A 305 -0.56 -4.80 -5.75
CA VAL A 305 0.07 -4.86 -7.06
C VAL A 305 -0.52 -6.03 -7.85
N LYS A 306 -1.27 -5.71 -8.91
CA LYS A 306 -1.84 -6.72 -9.83
C LYS A 306 -1.05 -6.89 -11.11
N LYS A 307 -0.17 -5.93 -11.41
CA LYS A 307 0.70 -5.93 -12.57
C LYS A 307 2.01 -5.26 -12.20
N VAL A 308 3.12 -5.87 -12.60
CA VAL A 308 4.47 -5.33 -12.42
C VAL A 308 5.03 -5.01 -13.80
N VAL A 309 5.60 -3.83 -13.94
CA VAL A 309 6.42 -3.41 -15.07
C VAL A 309 7.79 -2.98 -14.54
N GLY A 310 8.81 -3.00 -15.39
CA GLY A 310 10.12 -2.49 -14.98
C GLY A 310 11.18 -2.73 -16.03
N THR A 311 12.39 -2.31 -15.70
CA THR A 311 13.58 -2.48 -16.53
C THR A 311 14.65 -3.25 -15.75
N ILE A 312 15.34 -4.16 -16.44
CA ILE A 312 16.42 -4.97 -15.88
C ILE A 312 17.74 -4.52 -16.48
N THR A 313 18.72 -4.28 -15.63
CA THR A 313 20.07 -3.79 -16.01
C THR A 313 21.17 -4.62 -15.36
N ASP A 314 22.38 -4.51 -15.88
CA ASP A 314 23.59 -5.11 -15.30
C ASP A 314 24.29 -4.16 -14.30
N GLU A 315 25.45 -4.58 -13.79
CA GLU A 315 26.27 -3.73 -12.91
C GLU A 315 26.78 -2.46 -13.60
N SER A 316 26.89 -2.41 -14.92
CA SER A 316 27.28 -1.20 -15.65
C SER A 316 26.09 -0.26 -15.90
N GLY A 317 24.87 -0.67 -15.54
CA GLY A 317 23.62 0.03 -15.82
C GLY A 317 23.13 -0.16 -17.25
N GLN A 318 23.70 -1.10 -18.02
CA GLN A 318 23.25 -1.44 -19.36
C GLN A 318 22.02 -2.35 -19.28
N PRO A 319 21.03 -2.19 -20.18
CA PRO A 319 19.87 -3.08 -20.22
C PRO A 319 20.23 -4.55 -20.46
N LEU A 320 19.54 -5.45 -19.78
CA LEU A 320 19.72 -6.90 -19.92
C LEU A 320 18.53 -7.53 -20.65
N PRO A 321 18.71 -7.95 -21.92
CA PRO A 321 17.67 -8.60 -22.68
C PRO A 321 17.59 -10.11 -22.44
N GLY A 322 16.37 -10.66 -22.43
CA GLY A 322 16.11 -12.09 -22.28
C GLY A 322 16.24 -12.65 -20.86
N VAL A 323 16.19 -11.78 -19.84
CA VAL A 323 16.10 -12.20 -18.44
C VAL A 323 14.75 -12.88 -18.24
N ASN A 324 14.72 -14.02 -17.53
CA ASN A 324 13.49 -14.71 -17.16
C ASN A 324 12.98 -14.16 -15.82
N ILE A 325 11.74 -13.66 -15.81
CA ILE A 325 11.04 -13.18 -14.61
C ILE A 325 9.88 -14.14 -14.32
N ILE A 326 9.88 -14.78 -13.15
CA ILE A 326 8.86 -15.77 -12.78
C ILE A 326 8.26 -15.42 -11.41
N ILE A 327 6.95 -15.57 -11.26
CA ILE A 327 6.28 -15.48 -9.97
C ILE A 327 6.62 -16.74 -9.16
N LYS A 328 7.29 -16.56 -8.02
CA LYS A 328 7.79 -17.65 -7.18
C LYS A 328 6.66 -18.58 -6.74
N GLY A 329 6.90 -19.89 -6.85
CA GLY A 329 5.92 -20.93 -6.53
C GLY A 329 4.87 -21.16 -7.63
N THR A 330 4.98 -20.49 -8.78
CA THR A 330 4.08 -20.68 -9.93
C THR A 330 4.89 -20.88 -11.22
N ASN A 331 4.19 -21.26 -12.29
CA ASN A 331 4.77 -21.34 -13.64
C ASN A 331 4.48 -20.08 -14.49
N LYS A 332 3.95 -19.01 -13.89
CA LYS A 332 3.67 -17.76 -14.62
C LYS A 332 4.92 -16.89 -14.66
N GLY A 333 5.31 -16.45 -15.86
CA GLY A 333 6.51 -15.65 -16.08
C GLY A 333 6.47 -14.84 -17.37
N THR A 334 7.48 -13.99 -17.54
CA THR A 334 7.72 -13.17 -18.74
C THR A 334 9.24 -13.07 -18.99
N GLN A 335 9.64 -12.46 -20.11
CA GLN A 335 11.04 -12.17 -20.40
C GLN A 335 11.25 -10.68 -20.67
N SER A 336 12.45 -10.18 -20.36
CA SER A 336 12.82 -8.81 -20.75
C SER A 336 13.09 -8.68 -22.24
N ASP A 337 12.71 -7.55 -22.82
CA ASP A 337 12.97 -7.20 -24.22
C ASP A 337 14.41 -6.69 -24.45
N PHE A 338 14.71 -6.23 -25.68
CA PHE A 338 16.05 -5.73 -26.05
C PHE A 338 16.52 -4.52 -25.23
N ASP A 339 15.58 -3.72 -24.73
CA ASP A 339 15.82 -2.56 -23.90
C ASP A 339 15.72 -2.89 -22.40
N GLY A 340 15.69 -4.19 -22.06
CA GLY A 340 15.61 -4.70 -20.69
C GLY A 340 14.24 -4.54 -20.04
N ASN A 341 13.22 -4.07 -20.75
CA ASN A 341 11.90 -3.83 -20.19
C ASN A 341 11.09 -5.13 -20.10
N TYR A 342 10.22 -5.21 -19.09
CA TYR A 342 9.33 -6.36 -18.90
C TYR A 342 7.98 -5.93 -18.33
N ALA A 343 6.97 -6.79 -18.51
CA ALA A 343 5.65 -6.65 -17.89
C ALA A 343 5.08 -8.03 -17.53
N ILE A 344 4.52 -8.16 -16.31
CA ILE A 344 3.94 -9.40 -15.80
C ILE A 344 2.70 -9.14 -14.95
N ASP A 345 1.63 -9.91 -15.18
CA ASP A 345 0.41 -9.87 -14.37
C ASP A 345 0.51 -10.79 -13.16
N VAL A 346 0.24 -10.24 -11.97
CA VAL A 346 0.39 -10.90 -10.67
C VAL A 346 -0.98 -11.19 -10.08
N ALA A 347 -1.50 -12.38 -10.37
CA ALA A 347 -2.76 -12.86 -9.79
C ALA A 347 -2.57 -13.53 -8.42
N GLN A 348 -1.44 -14.22 -8.24
CA GLN A 348 -1.07 -15.00 -7.06
C GLN A 348 0.45 -14.93 -6.88
N GLY A 349 0.94 -15.20 -5.67
CA GLY A 349 2.37 -15.15 -5.35
C GLY A 349 2.83 -13.81 -4.76
N GLN A 350 3.90 -13.86 -3.96
CA GLN A 350 4.39 -12.71 -3.19
C GLN A 350 5.77 -12.20 -3.66
N GLU A 351 6.49 -12.99 -4.45
CA GLU A 351 7.88 -12.72 -4.85
C GLU A 351 8.08 -12.98 -6.34
N LEU A 352 8.96 -12.19 -6.97
CA LEU A 352 9.47 -12.41 -8.32
C LEU A 352 10.89 -12.96 -8.26
N VAL A 353 11.17 -13.93 -9.13
CA VAL A 353 12.47 -14.54 -9.35
C VAL A 353 13.01 -14.08 -10.69
N TYR A 354 14.18 -13.47 -10.67
CA TYR A 354 14.90 -12.98 -11.84
C TYR A 354 16.09 -13.89 -12.11
N SER A 355 16.16 -14.45 -13.32
CA SER A 355 17.23 -15.38 -13.69
C SER A 355 17.74 -15.13 -15.11
N TYR A 356 19.06 -15.11 -15.25
CA TYR A 356 19.74 -14.93 -16.53
C TYR A 356 21.06 -15.70 -16.53
N ILE A 357 21.47 -16.19 -17.69
CA ILE A 357 22.71 -16.95 -17.84
C ILE A 357 23.90 -16.03 -17.54
N GLY A 358 24.80 -16.48 -16.66
CA GLY A 358 25.96 -15.67 -16.26
C GLY A 358 25.68 -14.61 -15.20
N MET A 359 24.46 -14.54 -14.65
CA MET A 359 24.09 -13.64 -13.55
C MET A 359 23.71 -14.43 -12.30
N HIS A 360 23.74 -13.77 -11.14
CA HIS A 360 23.16 -14.33 -9.91
C HIS A 360 21.63 -14.26 -9.96
N GLN A 361 20.96 -15.37 -9.62
CA GLN A 361 19.51 -15.37 -9.44
C GLN A 361 19.14 -14.46 -8.27
N GLN A 362 18.16 -13.59 -8.49
CA GLN A 362 17.68 -12.64 -7.50
C GLN A 362 16.20 -12.89 -7.22
N GLU A 363 15.83 -12.84 -5.94
CA GLU A 363 14.45 -12.99 -5.49
C GLU A 363 14.04 -11.73 -4.73
N LEU A 364 12.95 -11.08 -5.16
CA LEU A 364 12.42 -9.87 -4.55
C LEU A 364 10.93 -10.01 -4.25
N PRO A 365 10.45 -9.55 -3.08
CA PRO A 365 9.02 -9.43 -2.86
C PRO A 365 8.42 -8.39 -3.83
N ILE A 366 7.16 -8.60 -4.19
CA ILE A 366 6.43 -7.68 -5.08
C ILE A 366 6.02 -6.47 -4.25
N TYR A 367 6.88 -5.45 -4.20
CA TYR A 367 6.67 -4.26 -3.34
C TYR A 367 6.00 -3.10 -4.08
N SER A 368 6.02 -3.10 -5.42
CA SER A 368 5.57 -1.99 -6.27
C SER A 368 5.09 -2.48 -7.65
N SER A 369 4.22 -1.74 -8.32
CA SER A 369 3.87 -1.98 -9.72
C SER A 369 4.98 -1.61 -10.70
N ILE A 370 5.97 -0.83 -10.25
CA ILE A 370 7.21 -0.54 -10.97
C ILE A 370 8.36 -1.18 -10.20
N MET A 371 9.05 -2.16 -10.77
CA MET A 371 10.18 -2.85 -10.14
C MET A 371 11.38 -2.88 -11.09
N ASN A 372 12.30 -1.95 -10.91
CA ASN A 372 13.56 -1.97 -11.64
C ASN A 372 14.57 -2.85 -10.90
N VAL A 373 15.28 -3.71 -11.64
CA VAL A 373 16.22 -4.67 -11.06
C VAL A 373 17.58 -4.52 -11.71
N ARG A 374 18.62 -4.43 -10.87
CA ARG A 374 20.01 -4.47 -11.30
C ARG A 374 20.57 -5.84 -10.93
N MET A 375 20.85 -6.67 -11.93
CA MET A 375 21.41 -8.00 -11.73
C MET A 375 22.92 -7.94 -11.58
N GLU A 376 23.44 -8.79 -10.68
CA GLU A 376 24.87 -8.91 -10.42
C GLU A 376 25.46 -10.05 -11.26
N GLU A 377 26.63 -9.80 -11.85
CA GLU A 377 27.33 -10.78 -12.66
C GLU A 377 27.79 -11.96 -11.80
N ASN A 378 27.59 -13.17 -12.32
CA ASN A 378 28.17 -14.38 -11.75
C ASN A 378 29.57 -14.57 -12.34
N VAL A 379 30.49 -13.71 -11.92
CA VAL A 379 31.87 -13.70 -12.40
C VAL A 379 32.59 -14.94 -11.89
N LYS A 380 32.61 -16.00 -12.72
CA LYS A 380 33.73 -16.93 -12.74
C LYS A 380 34.69 -16.50 -13.85
N LEU A 381 35.50 -15.49 -13.56
CA LEU A 381 36.73 -15.26 -14.30
C LEU A 381 37.84 -16.09 -13.63
N LEU A 382 38.37 -17.04 -14.40
CA LEU A 382 39.65 -17.69 -14.15
C LEU A 382 40.71 -16.62 -14.39
N GLU A 383 41.21 -15.98 -13.34
CA GLU A 383 42.46 -15.22 -13.44
C GLU A 383 43.51 -15.74 -12.47
N GLU A 384 44.65 -15.99 -13.09
CA GLU A 384 45.91 -16.53 -12.64
C GLU A 384 46.52 -15.61 -11.56
N VAL A 385 46.79 -16.22 -10.41
CA VAL A 385 47.31 -15.53 -9.24
C VAL A 385 48.78 -15.18 -9.46
N VAL A 386 49.10 -13.88 -9.48
CA VAL A 386 50.45 -13.41 -9.12
C VAL A 386 50.37 -12.74 -7.74
N VAL A 387 50.92 -13.44 -6.76
CA VAL A 387 51.11 -12.97 -5.39
C VAL A 387 52.28 -12.00 -5.35
N THR A 388 52.07 -10.79 -4.81
CA THR A 388 53.09 -10.12 -3.98
C THR A 388 52.38 -9.36 -2.87
N GLY A 389 52.66 -9.74 -1.62
CA GLY A 389 52.25 -9.00 -0.44
C GLY A 389 53.27 -7.94 -0.04
N TYR A 390 52.91 -7.05 0.89
CA TYR A 390 53.77 -6.71 2.03
C TYR A 390 53.03 -5.86 3.08
N SER A 391 53.25 -6.28 4.32
CA SER A 391 53.35 -5.56 5.61
C SER A 391 52.37 -4.47 6.04
N THR A 392 51.78 -4.77 7.19
CA THR A 392 51.24 -3.92 8.25
C THR A 392 52.21 -2.84 8.74
N ALA A 393 51.69 -1.65 9.06
CA ALA A 393 52.27 -0.75 10.04
C ALA A 393 51.15 -0.05 10.83
N ALA A 394 51.23 -0.15 12.15
CA ALA A 394 50.36 0.48 13.11
C ALA A 394 50.55 2.01 13.12
N VAL A 395 49.45 2.75 13.25
CA VAL A 395 49.47 4.16 13.69
C VAL A 395 48.38 4.38 14.73
N THR A 396 48.84 4.61 15.95
CA THR A 396 48.18 5.23 17.09
C THR A 396 47.83 6.70 16.81
N SER A 397 46.59 7.11 17.11
CA SER A 397 46.19 8.51 17.32
C SER A 397 44.84 8.52 18.05
N ILE A 398 44.82 8.67 19.37
CA ILE A 398 44.58 9.93 20.12
C ILE A 398 43.16 10.46 19.93
N SER A 399 42.36 10.36 20.98
CA SER A 399 41.08 11.05 21.18
C SER A 399 41.31 12.54 21.42
N PRO A 400 40.45 13.40 20.86
CA PRO A 400 40.11 14.66 21.51
C PRO A 400 38.61 14.75 21.82
N GLU A 401 38.37 15.18 23.04
CA GLU A 401 37.11 15.60 23.63
C GLU A 401 36.46 16.77 22.87
N ASN A 402 35.13 16.85 22.97
CA ASN A 402 34.26 18.03 22.84
C ASN A 402 34.20 18.81 21.51
N ILE A 403 33.12 18.60 20.76
CA ILE A 403 32.40 19.69 20.07
C ILE A 403 30.89 19.48 20.21
N LEU A 404 30.34 19.91 21.35
CA LEU A 404 28.95 20.37 21.47
C LEU A 404 28.90 21.79 20.91
N GLN A 405 28.53 21.96 19.64
CA GLN A 405 27.93 23.19 19.10
C GLN A 405 27.57 23.01 17.62
N GLY A 406 26.27 22.94 17.36
CA GLY A 406 25.70 22.90 16.02
C GLY A 406 24.21 23.23 16.07
N LYS A 407 23.85 24.24 16.86
CA LYS A 407 22.50 24.82 16.85
C LYS A 407 22.26 25.37 15.44
N ALA A 408 21.13 24.97 14.85
CA ALA A 408 20.62 25.54 13.63
C ALA A 408 20.67 27.08 13.70
N ALA A 409 21.17 27.67 12.62
CA ALA A 409 21.25 29.10 12.45
C ALA A 409 19.84 29.71 12.44
N GLY A 410 19.66 30.75 13.26
CA GLY A 410 18.86 31.91 12.86
C GLY A 410 17.35 31.84 13.00
N VAL A 411 16.84 31.54 14.20
CA VAL A 411 15.57 32.15 14.66
C VAL A 411 15.77 32.66 16.09
N GLN A 412 16.22 33.91 16.21
CA GLN A 412 16.01 34.69 17.43
C GLN A 412 14.62 35.31 17.34
N ILE A 413 13.68 34.87 18.19
CA ILE A 413 12.52 35.70 18.51
C ILE A 413 13.04 36.81 19.44
N ARG A 414 13.51 37.90 18.84
CA ARG A 414 13.76 39.17 19.52
C ARG A 414 12.51 40.03 19.36
N GLY A 415 11.74 40.20 20.43
CA GLY A 415 10.57 41.09 20.34
C GLY A 415 9.54 41.09 21.47
N THR A 416 9.83 40.65 22.70
CA THR A 416 8.88 40.81 23.82
C THR A 416 8.83 42.22 24.42
N ASN A 417 9.42 43.24 23.78
CA ASN A 417 9.43 44.61 24.33
C ASN A 417 9.36 45.75 23.30
N SER A 418 8.70 45.57 22.16
CA SER A 418 8.33 46.68 21.26
C SER A 418 6.83 47.01 21.28
N MET A 419 6.17 46.87 22.44
CA MET A 419 4.81 47.40 22.69
C MET A 419 4.70 48.02 24.09
N ARG A 420 5.68 48.83 24.51
CA ARG A 420 5.52 49.73 25.66
C ARG A 420 5.95 51.15 25.34
N SER A 421 5.04 51.86 24.68
CA SER A 421 4.79 53.30 24.73
C SER A 421 3.55 53.50 23.85
N THR A 422 2.36 53.79 24.35
CA THR A 422 1.95 55.04 24.99
C THR A 422 0.64 54.80 25.74
N SER A 423 0.35 55.64 26.74
CA SER A 423 -0.89 55.74 27.51
C SER A 423 -2.19 55.57 26.69
N ASN A 424 -2.68 54.34 26.58
CA ASN A 424 -4.07 53.92 26.37
C ASN A 424 -4.10 52.38 26.39
N PRO A 425 -5.16 51.70 26.88
CA PRO A 425 -5.29 50.26 26.74
C PRO A 425 -5.64 49.93 25.28
N ILE A 426 -4.64 49.96 24.41
CA ILE A 426 -4.76 49.60 22.99
C ILE A 426 -4.70 48.08 22.92
N GLU A 427 -5.75 47.47 22.38
CA GLU A 427 -5.80 46.04 22.05
C GLU A 427 -4.50 45.61 21.36
N VAL A 428 -3.78 44.69 21.98
CA VAL A 428 -2.68 43.99 21.33
C VAL A 428 -3.32 43.18 20.19
N GLN A 429 -3.09 43.61 18.96
CA GLN A 429 -3.63 42.95 17.78
C GLN A 429 -2.83 41.67 17.53
N GLU A 430 -3.35 40.54 18.02
CA GLU A 430 -2.77 39.22 17.83
C GLU A 430 -3.04 38.69 16.41
N PRO A 431 -2.12 37.89 15.84
CA PRO A 431 -2.36 37.20 14.58
C PRO A 431 -3.42 36.10 14.75
N LEU A 432 -4.08 35.71 13.66
CA LEU A 432 -4.96 34.54 13.65
C LEU A 432 -4.12 33.27 13.67
N TYR A 433 -4.30 32.41 14.67
CA TYR A 433 -3.67 31.09 14.70
C TYR A 433 -4.56 30.05 14.02
N ILE A 434 -3.96 29.17 13.22
CA ILE A 434 -4.65 28.08 12.54
C ILE A 434 -3.88 26.80 12.82
N VAL A 435 -4.47 25.87 13.56
CA VAL A 435 -3.85 24.57 13.87
C VAL A 435 -4.53 23.51 13.00
N ASP A 436 -3.77 22.88 12.11
CA ASP A 436 -4.27 21.86 11.16
C ASP A 436 -5.50 22.30 10.34
N GLY A 437 -5.53 23.58 9.95
CA GLY A 437 -6.63 24.16 9.18
C GLY A 437 -7.82 24.65 10.03
N ILE A 438 -7.79 24.48 11.35
CA ILE A 438 -8.82 24.96 12.27
C ILE A 438 -8.36 26.29 12.88
N PRO A 439 -9.10 27.40 12.68
CA PRO A 439 -8.81 28.66 13.35
C PRO A 439 -8.99 28.52 14.87
N MET A 440 -8.01 29.00 15.63
CA MET A 440 -8.00 28.98 17.09
C MET A 440 -8.21 30.40 17.61
N ASP A 441 -9.24 30.58 18.44
CA ASP A 441 -9.47 31.84 19.16
C ASP A 441 -8.73 31.79 20.51
N GLY A 442 -7.92 32.81 20.82
CA GLY A 442 -7.21 32.92 22.10
C GLY A 442 -6.02 31.96 22.29
N PHE A 443 -5.41 31.48 21.21
CA PHE A 443 -4.25 30.60 21.25
C PHE A 443 -3.06 31.27 21.95
N SER A 444 -2.52 30.60 22.95
CA SER A 444 -1.45 31.07 23.82
C SER A 444 -0.23 30.14 23.82
N GLU A 445 0.93 30.70 24.16
CA GLU A 445 2.18 29.94 24.28
C GLU A 445 2.03 28.86 25.37
N GLY A 446 2.11 27.59 24.99
CA GLY A 446 1.87 26.43 25.86
C GLY A 446 0.61 25.61 25.54
N ASP A 447 -0.29 26.10 24.69
CA ASP A 447 -1.48 25.35 24.26
C ASP A 447 -1.12 24.14 23.36
N LEU A 448 0.07 24.14 22.79
CA LEU A 448 0.60 23.05 21.98
C LEU A 448 2.07 22.78 22.37
N ASP A 449 2.39 21.52 22.64
CA ASP A 449 3.76 21.08 22.92
C ASP A 449 4.62 21.27 21.65
N GLU A 450 5.81 21.86 21.81
CA GLU A 450 6.76 22.08 20.71
C GLU A 450 7.11 20.78 19.96
N ASN A 451 7.14 19.64 20.65
CA ASN A 451 7.40 18.34 20.06
C ASN A 451 6.26 17.85 19.16
N GLU A 452 5.06 18.41 19.30
CA GLU A 452 3.91 18.10 18.45
C GLU A 452 3.85 18.93 17.17
N ILE A 453 4.59 20.04 17.12
CA ILE A 453 4.64 20.92 15.96
C ILE A 453 5.51 20.27 14.88
N GLN A 454 4.97 20.18 13.67
CA GLN A 454 5.67 19.74 12.47
C GLN A 454 6.21 20.92 11.66
N ASP A 455 5.41 21.96 11.49
CA ASP A 455 5.75 23.15 10.71
C ASP A 455 4.98 24.37 11.23
N ILE A 456 5.59 25.55 11.13
CA ILE A 456 4.94 26.84 11.42
C ILE A 456 5.14 27.74 10.20
N GLU A 457 4.05 28.13 9.57
CA GLU A 457 4.04 29.03 8.43
C GLU A 457 3.40 30.37 8.82
N VAL A 458 4.07 31.47 8.51
CA VAL A 458 3.58 32.81 8.83
C VAL A 458 3.17 33.53 7.54
N VAL A 459 1.86 33.72 7.37
CA VAL A 459 1.28 34.42 6.23
C VAL A 459 1.01 35.87 6.63
N LYS A 460 1.54 36.84 5.87
CA LYS A 460 1.47 38.27 6.20
C LYS A 460 0.78 39.11 5.11
N GLY A 461 0.17 40.22 5.53
CA GLY A 461 -0.33 41.27 4.63
C GLY A 461 -1.45 40.80 3.70
N ALA A 462 -1.42 41.26 2.45
CA ALA A 462 -2.49 41.01 1.47
C ALA A 462 -2.77 39.52 1.21
N ASN A 463 -1.76 38.66 1.32
CA ASN A 463 -1.92 37.21 1.12
C ASN A 463 -2.74 36.56 2.25
N ALA A 464 -2.57 37.03 3.49
CA ALA A 464 -3.32 36.52 4.63
C ALA A 464 -4.80 36.90 4.52
N THR A 465 -5.10 38.15 4.15
CA THR A 465 -6.48 38.62 3.95
C THR A 465 -7.16 38.01 2.73
N ALA A 466 -6.41 37.63 1.69
CA ALA A 466 -6.95 36.97 0.50
C ALA A 466 -7.45 35.55 0.81
N ILE A 467 -6.78 34.83 1.71
CA ILE A 467 -7.12 33.44 2.06
C ILE A 467 -8.09 33.39 3.26
N TYR A 468 -7.85 34.22 4.28
CA TYR A 468 -8.53 34.13 5.58
C TYR A 468 -9.44 35.32 5.89
N GLY A 469 -9.66 36.20 4.92
CA GLY A 469 -10.56 37.35 5.03
C GLY A 469 -10.10 38.39 6.07
N SER A 470 -11.04 39.14 6.62
CA SER A 470 -10.77 40.22 7.59
C SER A 470 -10.03 39.75 8.85
N LYS A 471 -10.19 38.48 9.25
CA LYS A 471 -9.47 37.89 10.40
C LYS A 471 -7.95 37.77 10.16
N GLY A 472 -7.50 37.76 8.91
CA GLY A 472 -6.08 37.71 8.56
C GLY A 472 -5.39 39.07 8.47
N VAL A 473 -6.07 40.19 8.81
CA VAL A 473 -5.52 41.54 8.65
C VAL A 473 -4.25 41.77 9.50
N ASN A 474 -4.15 41.10 10.65
CA ASN A 474 -3.01 41.15 11.55
C ASN A 474 -1.97 40.06 11.26
N GLY A 475 -2.12 39.34 10.14
CA GLY A 475 -1.33 38.15 9.82
C GLY A 475 -1.95 36.87 10.36
N VAL A 476 -1.49 35.74 9.81
CA VAL A 476 -1.97 34.39 10.13
C VAL A 476 -0.77 33.51 10.40
N VAL A 477 -0.80 32.77 11.51
CA VAL A 477 0.20 31.75 11.86
C VAL A 477 -0.46 30.38 11.68
N VAL A 478 -0.02 29.64 10.68
CA VAL A 478 -0.51 28.29 10.38
C VAL A 478 0.45 27.29 11.02
N ILE A 479 -0.05 26.51 11.97
CA ILE A 479 0.68 25.46 12.66
C ILE A 479 0.18 24.12 12.13
N THR A 480 1.11 23.30 11.61
CA THR A 480 0.83 21.92 11.23
C THR A 480 1.36 20.99 12.31
N THR A 481 0.54 20.07 12.81
CA THR A 481 0.95 19.10 13.84
C THR A 481 1.40 17.78 13.23
N LYS A 482 2.33 17.10 13.91
CA LYS A 482 2.73 15.73 13.58
C LYS A 482 1.55 14.78 13.73
N LYS A 483 1.34 13.90 12.76
CA LYS A 483 0.24 12.90 12.77
C LYS A 483 0.61 11.61 13.51
N SER A 484 1.90 11.40 13.71
CA SER A 484 2.45 10.29 14.48
C SER A 484 3.63 10.72 15.36
N HIS A 485 3.82 9.98 16.45
CA HIS A 485 5.06 10.03 17.22
C HIS A 485 6.02 8.95 16.69
N LEU A 486 7.20 9.39 16.26
CA LEU A 486 8.28 8.52 15.84
C LEU A 486 9.03 8.01 17.08
N GLN A 487 9.15 6.70 17.22
CA GLN A 487 9.99 6.04 18.21
C GLN A 487 11.04 5.20 17.49
N GLU A 488 12.30 5.60 17.62
CA GLU A 488 13.42 4.89 17.00
C GLU A 488 14.04 3.92 18.01
N GLY A 489 14.01 2.64 17.66
CA GLY A 489 14.69 1.58 18.40
C GLY A 489 15.92 1.07 17.64
N ALA A 490 16.79 0.34 18.33
CA ALA A 490 18.04 -0.17 17.73
C ALA A 490 17.83 -1.10 16.51
N THR A 491 16.65 -1.72 16.38
CA THR A 491 16.36 -2.70 15.31
C THR A 491 15.01 -2.46 14.61
N LYS A 492 14.28 -1.41 14.97
CA LYS A 492 12.95 -1.11 14.43
C LYS A 492 12.60 0.37 14.61
N THR A 493 11.71 0.85 13.76
CA THR A 493 11.12 2.18 13.85
C THR A 493 9.62 2.02 14.03
N GLU A 494 9.04 2.78 14.96
CA GLU A 494 7.61 2.74 15.28
C GLU A 494 6.98 4.11 15.11
N PHE A 495 5.83 4.14 14.44
CA PHE A 495 5.01 5.33 14.25
C PHE A 495 3.71 5.15 15.04
N ALA A 496 3.65 5.76 16.22
CA ALA A 496 2.43 5.76 17.02
C ALA A 496 1.46 6.81 16.45
N ILE A 497 0.38 6.35 15.82
CA ILE A 497 -0.61 7.21 15.16
C ILE A 497 -1.48 7.87 16.23
N LYS A 498 -1.55 9.20 16.22
CA LYS A 498 -2.28 9.97 17.24
C LYS A 498 -3.79 9.71 17.19
N LYS A 499 -4.35 9.68 15.98
CA LYS A 499 -5.79 9.48 15.76
C LYS A 499 -6.12 7.99 15.85
N PRO A 500 -7.16 7.57 16.60
CA PRO A 500 -7.62 6.18 16.57
C PRO A 500 -8.32 5.87 15.24
N TYR A 501 -8.29 4.60 14.82
CA TYR A 501 -8.86 4.15 13.54
C TYR A 501 -9.75 2.93 13.72
N THR A 502 -10.73 2.82 12.83
CA THR A 502 -11.48 1.58 12.61
C THR A 502 -11.00 0.89 11.34
N ILE A 503 -10.57 -0.37 11.43
CA ILE A 503 -10.12 -1.18 10.28
C ILE A 503 -10.89 -2.50 10.23
N ALA A 504 -11.70 -2.68 9.20
CA ALA A 504 -12.52 -3.87 8.99
C ALA A 504 -11.66 -5.09 8.59
N SER A 505 -12.15 -6.28 8.91
CA SER A 505 -11.48 -7.55 8.59
C SER A 505 -11.89 -8.13 7.24
N ASP A 506 -11.91 -7.30 6.22
CA ASP A 506 -12.26 -7.63 4.83
C ASP A 506 -11.03 -7.75 3.91
N GLY A 507 -9.89 -7.23 4.36
CA GLY A 507 -8.63 -7.11 3.64
C GLY A 507 -8.59 -5.97 2.63
N ASP A 508 -9.55 -5.05 2.70
CA ASP A 508 -9.47 -3.79 2.00
C ASP A 508 -8.39 -2.90 2.64
N ILE A 509 -7.91 -1.94 1.84
CA ILE A 509 -6.85 -1.03 2.27
C ILE A 509 -7.46 0.14 3.01
N THR A 510 -6.95 0.39 4.21
CA THR A 510 -7.14 1.66 4.91
C THR A 510 -5.84 2.47 4.81
N ALA A 511 -5.89 3.61 4.11
CA ALA A 511 -4.76 4.53 4.01
C ALA A 511 -4.68 5.42 5.26
N ILE A 512 -3.54 5.35 5.95
CA ILE A 512 -3.27 6.10 7.19
C ILE A 512 -2.12 7.04 6.94
N GLU A 513 -2.31 8.34 7.18
CA GLU A 513 -1.24 9.33 7.06
C GLU A 513 -0.32 9.25 8.28
N ILE A 514 0.98 9.07 8.02
CA ILE A 514 2.02 8.98 9.04
C ILE A 514 2.52 10.38 9.37
N ASN A 515 2.97 11.13 8.35
CA ASN A 515 3.43 12.52 8.42
C ASN A 515 3.52 13.11 6.99
N THR A 516 3.64 14.42 6.90
CA THR A 516 3.88 15.12 5.63
C THR A 516 5.19 15.92 5.70
N PHE A 517 5.96 15.95 4.62
CA PHE A 517 7.25 16.65 4.56
C PHE A 517 7.27 17.67 3.43
N LYS A 518 7.77 18.88 3.71
CA LYS A 518 8.06 19.90 2.71
C LYS A 518 9.53 19.78 2.29
N MET A 519 9.78 19.56 1.00
CA MET A 519 11.13 19.39 0.45
C MET A 519 11.40 20.49 -0.57
N ALA A 520 12.57 21.12 -0.48
CA ALA A 520 13.03 22.01 -1.53
C ALA A 520 13.29 21.20 -2.81
N ALA A 521 12.85 21.72 -3.95
CA ALA A 521 13.04 21.08 -5.23
C ALA A 521 13.36 22.09 -6.33
N THR A 522 14.16 21.66 -7.29
CA THR A 522 14.43 22.39 -8.52
C THR A 522 13.78 21.67 -9.70
N TYR A 523 13.33 22.43 -10.69
CA TYR A 523 12.56 21.90 -11.80
C TYR A 523 13.30 22.10 -13.11
N GLU A 524 13.34 21.06 -13.93
CA GLU A 524 14.05 21.03 -15.20
C GLU A 524 13.24 20.23 -16.23
N TYR A 525 13.24 20.67 -17.49
CA TYR A 525 12.72 19.85 -18.56
C TYR A 525 13.79 18.87 -19.04
N PHE A 526 13.41 17.65 -19.36
CA PHE A 526 14.29 16.59 -19.85
C PHE A 526 13.76 15.97 -21.14
N SER A 527 14.64 15.68 -22.10
CA SER A 527 14.28 14.91 -23.29
C SER A 527 15.43 14.04 -23.79
N ALA A 528 15.09 12.81 -24.22
CA ALA A 528 16.02 11.87 -24.83
C ALA A 528 15.39 11.25 -26.10
N PRO A 529 15.35 11.99 -27.22
CA PRO A 529 14.51 11.67 -28.38
C PRO A 529 14.88 10.38 -29.11
N ILE A 530 16.09 9.84 -28.91
CA ILE A 530 16.44 8.51 -29.41
C ILE A 530 15.62 7.39 -28.75
N ILE A 531 15.14 7.60 -27.52
CA ILE A 531 14.28 6.68 -26.78
C ILE A 531 12.83 7.11 -26.91
N ASN A 532 12.57 8.40 -26.68
CA ASN A 532 11.23 8.98 -26.67
C ASN A 532 11.31 10.48 -26.95
N GLU A 533 10.65 10.95 -28.01
CA GLU A 533 10.64 12.37 -28.42
C GLU A 533 9.84 13.27 -27.46
N ASN A 534 9.10 12.71 -26.51
CA ASN A 534 8.39 13.50 -25.50
C ASN A 534 9.37 14.28 -24.62
N VAL A 535 8.92 15.44 -24.16
CA VAL A 535 9.63 16.28 -23.20
C VAL A 535 8.97 16.13 -21.83
N PHE A 536 9.75 15.72 -20.85
CA PHE A 536 9.31 15.48 -19.49
C PHE A 536 9.64 16.68 -18.62
N LEU A 537 8.71 17.12 -17.78
CA LEU A 537 9.04 17.98 -16.66
C LEU A 537 9.54 17.11 -15.51
N THR A 538 10.67 17.45 -14.93
CA THR A 538 11.28 16.72 -13.82
C THR A 538 11.53 17.63 -12.63
N ALA A 539 11.41 17.07 -11.43
CA ALA A 539 11.78 17.71 -10.18
C ALA A 539 12.93 16.96 -9.52
N HIS A 540 13.91 17.73 -9.07
CA HIS A 540 15.12 17.29 -8.43
C HIS A 540 15.08 17.72 -6.97
N PHE A 541 15.32 16.79 -6.05
CA PHE A 541 15.33 17.09 -4.62
C PHE A 541 16.31 16.19 -3.86
N THR A 542 16.79 16.70 -2.74
CA THR A 542 17.81 16.10 -1.88
C THR A 542 17.31 16.02 -0.44
N ASP A 543 18.12 15.47 0.46
CA ASP A 543 17.85 15.33 1.91
C ASP A 543 16.61 14.51 2.25
N TRP A 544 16.11 13.69 1.32
CA TRP A 544 14.94 12.85 1.54
C TRP A 544 15.25 11.69 2.49
N GLU A 545 16.52 11.30 2.61
CA GLU A 545 17.01 10.24 3.48
C GLU A 545 16.82 10.54 4.97
N LYS A 546 16.75 11.82 5.36
CA LYS A 546 16.54 12.23 6.76
C LYS A 546 15.15 11.85 7.29
N HIS A 547 14.22 11.51 6.40
CA HIS A 547 12.83 11.24 6.73
C HIS A 547 12.54 9.75 6.97
N GLN A 548 13.58 8.89 7.01
CA GLN A 548 13.46 7.45 7.30
C GLN A 548 12.38 6.77 6.44
N LEU A 549 12.32 7.17 5.17
CA LEU A 549 11.35 6.62 4.21
C LEU A 549 11.64 5.14 3.97
N LEU A 550 10.57 4.36 3.79
CA LEU A 550 10.65 2.96 3.38
C LEU A 550 10.50 2.81 1.87
N PRO A 551 11.02 1.73 1.27
CA PRO A 551 10.77 1.47 -0.15
C PRO A 551 9.26 1.34 -0.43
N GLY A 552 8.71 2.12 -1.35
CA GLY A 552 7.28 2.09 -1.64
C GLY A 552 6.87 2.92 -2.85
N GLU A 553 5.65 2.69 -3.32
CA GLU A 553 5.06 3.45 -4.43
C GLU A 553 4.68 4.87 -4.01
N ALA A 554 4.85 5.81 -4.93
CA ALA A 554 4.42 7.18 -4.75
C ALA A 554 3.52 7.62 -5.92
N ASN A 555 2.36 8.19 -5.60
CA ASN A 555 1.54 8.91 -6.57
C ASN A 555 2.08 10.33 -6.73
N VAL A 556 2.19 10.80 -7.96
CA VAL A 556 2.76 12.11 -8.29
C VAL A 556 1.66 13.03 -8.78
N TYR A 557 1.62 14.24 -8.24
CA TYR A 557 0.68 15.28 -8.62
C TYR A 557 1.42 16.59 -8.91
N PHE A 558 1.05 17.23 -10.02
CA PHE A 558 1.58 18.53 -10.42
C PHE A 558 0.42 19.46 -10.77
N GLU A 559 0.43 20.68 -10.20
CA GLU A 559 -0.63 21.69 -10.39
C GLU A 559 -2.05 21.14 -10.14
N GLY A 560 -2.19 20.28 -9.11
CA GLY A 560 -3.46 19.67 -8.73
C GLY A 560 -3.91 18.49 -9.61
N THR A 561 -3.15 18.14 -10.66
CA THR A 561 -3.47 17.03 -11.57
C THR A 561 -2.58 15.82 -11.28
N TYR A 562 -3.13 14.60 -11.42
CA TYR A 562 -2.36 13.37 -11.31
C TYR A 562 -1.40 13.22 -12.51
N ALA A 563 -0.11 13.15 -12.22
CA ALA A 563 0.96 13.06 -13.22
C ALA A 563 1.43 11.62 -13.48
N GLY A 564 1.29 10.72 -12.50
CA GLY A 564 1.71 9.33 -12.65
C GLY A 564 2.10 8.68 -11.31
N LYS A 565 2.85 7.57 -11.41
CA LYS A 565 3.45 6.89 -10.26
C LYS A 565 4.96 6.83 -10.39
N THR A 566 5.63 6.81 -9.25
CA THR A 566 7.05 6.49 -9.13
C THR A 566 7.27 5.55 -7.94
N VAL A 567 8.53 5.20 -7.70
CA VAL A 567 8.97 4.44 -6.53
C VAL A 567 9.97 5.26 -5.75
N ILE A 568 9.77 5.32 -4.44
CA ILE A 568 10.81 5.74 -3.50
C ILE A 568 11.58 4.48 -3.14
N ASP A 569 12.88 4.45 -3.41
CA ASP A 569 13.79 3.40 -2.96
C ASP A 569 14.89 4.02 -2.08
N PRO A 570 14.82 3.86 -0.75
CA PRO A 570 15.79 4.45 0.15
C PRO A 570 17.16 3.79 0.13
N TYR A 571 17.28 2.62 -0.51
CA TYR A 571 18.51 1.84 -0.53
C TYR A 571 19.40 2.15 -1.73
N THR A 572 19.07 3.18 -2.50
CA THR A 572 19.95 3.68 -3.56
C THR A 572 21.11 4.46 -2.95
N THR A 573 22.24 4.50 -3.64
CA THR A 573 23.39 5.33 -3.23
C THR A 573 23.27 6.77 -3.74
N GLN A 574 22.17 7.13 -4.40
CA GLN A 574 21.97 8.45 -4.99
C GLN A 574 21.45 9.42 -3.92
N LYS A 575 22.13 10.54 -3.75
CA LYS A 575 21.73 11.60 -2.80
C LYS A 575 20.63 12.51 -3.36
N GLU A 576 20.52 12.58 -4.68
CA GLU A 576 19.50 13.32 -5.40
C GLU A 576 18.47 12.34 -5.95
N MET A 577 17.19 12.63 -5.74
CA MET A 577 16.10 11.95 -6.41
C MET A 577 15.55 12.82 -7.54
N ILE A 578 15.28 12.17 -8.67
CA ILE A 578 14.68 12.77 -9.85
C ILE A 578 13.27 12.21 -10.02
N LEU A 579 12.29 13.10 -10.08
CA LEU A 579 10.89 12.77 -10.20
C LEU A 579 10.33 13.30 -11.51
N SER A 580 9.79 12.43 -12.35
CA SER A 580 9.01 12.86 -13.52
C SER A 580 7.63 13.36 -13.08
N LEU A 581 7.30 14.58 -13.47
CA LEU A 581 6.04 15.27 -13.18
C LEU A 581 5.07 15.27 -14.37
N GLY A 582 5.41 14.55 -15.44
CA GLY A 582 4.59 14.39 -16.64
C GLY A 582 5.21 14.96 -17.91
N ILE A 583 4.50 14.76 -19.02
CA ILE A 583 4.90 15.22 -20.36
C ILE A 583 4.32 16.61 -20.61
N ASP A 584 5.12 17.54 -21.13
CA ASP A 584 4.66 18.88 -21.53
C ASP A 584 4.65 19.02 -23.05
N ASN A 585 3.46 18.85 -23.65
CA ASN A 585 3.27 18.92 -25.10
C ASN A 585 3.53 20.31 -25.70
N ASN A 586 3.74 21.35 -24.89
CA ASN A 586 4.10 22.68 -25.39
C ASN A 586 5.60 22.82 -25.69
N VAL A 587 6.41 21.84 -25.33
CA VAL A 587 7.82 21.76 -25.71
C VAL A 587 7.98 20.53 -26.61
N THR A 588 8.49 20.73 -27.81
CA THR A 588 8.61 19.65 -28.79
C THR A 588 10.07 19.46 -29.14
N VAL A 589 10.54 18.21 -29.10
CA VAL A 589 11.86 17.79 -29.57
C VAL A 589 11.65 16.82 -30.71
N THR A 590 12.40 16.97 -31.79
CA THR A 590 12.40 16.02 -32.90
C THR A 590 13.82 15.60 -33.21
N ARG A 591 14.02 14.31 -33.51
CA ARG A 591 15.31 13.76 -33.90
C ARG A 591 15.27 13.27 -35.34
N GLN A 592 15.96 13.98 -36.22
CA GLN A 592 15.99 13.65 -37.65
C GLN A 592 17.37 13.20 -38.07
N GLN A 593 17.45 12.03 -38.71
CA GLN A 593 18.67 11.61 -39.39
C GLN A 593 18.76 12.32 -40.75
N GLU A 594 19.88 12.99 -41.01
CA GLU A 594 20.07 13.66 -42.30
C GLU A 594 20.29 12.64 -43.42
N ARG A 595 19.62 12.86 -44.56
CA ARG A 595 19.76 12.02 -45.76
C ARG A 595 21.03 12.38 -46.53
N GLY A 596 22.17 12.13 -45.89
CA GLY A 596 23.53 12.30 -46.45
C GLY A 596 24.26 10.97 -46.67
N PHE A 597 23.53 9.87 -46.87
CA PHE A 597 24.09 8.52 -47.01
C PHE A 597 25.12 8.44 -48.15
N LYS A 598 26.39 8.66 -47.83
CA LYS A 598 27.50 8.18 -48.66
C LYS A 598 28.01 6.89 -48.02
N SER A 599 27.29 5.77 -48.20
CA SER A 599 27.91 4.47 -47.98
C SER A 599 28.95 4.26 -49.07
N LYS A 600 30.13 4.86 -48.93
CA LYS A 600 31.25 4.59 -49.81
C LYS A 600 31.81 3.24 -49.42
N SER A 601 31.51 2.21 -50.22
CA SER A 601 32.37 1.03 -50.25
C SER A 601 33.70 1.47 -50.85
N PHE A 602 34.66 1.85 -50.01
CA PHE A 602 36.03 2.03 -50.47
C PHE A 602 36.63 0.66 -50.83
N ALA A 603 37.71 0.66 -51.62
CA ALA A 603 38.50 -0.54 -51.87
C ALA A 603 39.03 -1.08 -50.52
N GLY A 604 38.40 -2.14 -50.00
CA GLY A 604 38.67 -2.70 -48.68
C GLY A 604 37.59 -3.69 -48.21
N SER A 605 37.89 -4.49 -47.19
CA SER A 605 37.02 -5.52 -46.62
C SER A 605 35.91 -4.97 -45.70
N ASN A 606 35.90 -3.66 -45.43
CA ASN A 606 34.99 -3.02 -44.47
C ASN A 606 33.91 -2.18 -45.15
N ARG A 607 32.75 -2.09 -44.50
CA ARG A 607 31.66 -1.15 -44.78
C ARG A 607 31.76 0.04 -43.83
N ILE A 608 31.50 1.23 -44.36
CA ILE A 608 31.52 2.50 -43.61
C ILE A 608 30.10 3.09 -43.65
N LEU A 609 29.61 3.51 -42.49
CA LEU A 609 28.33 4.17 -42.31
C LEU A 609 28.53 5.51 -41.63
N ASP A 610 28.27 6.58 -42.35
CA ASP A 610 28.17 7.92 -41.78
C ASP A 610 26.76 8.12 -41.19
N ARG A 611 26.70 8.74 -40.02
CA ARG A 611 25.47 9.12 -39.34
C ARG A 611 25.57 10.57 -38.90
N THR A 612 24.58 11.36 -39.31
CA THR A 612 24.40 12.73 -38.87
C THR A 612 22.97 12.89 -38.40
N TYR A 613 22.79 13.42 -37.21
CA TYR A 613 21.50 13.67 -36.60
C TYR A 613 21.37 15.16 -36.28
N THR A 614 20.19 15.70 -36.56
CA THR A 614 19.79 17.04 -36.19
C THR A 614 18.62 16.93 -35.21
N LEU A 615 18.80 17.54 -34.05
CA LEU A 615 17.83 17.64 -32.97
C LEU A 615 17.22 19.04 -33.01
N GLU A 616 15.94 19.14 -33.30
CA GLU A 616 15.23 20.42 -33.29
C GLU A 616 14.35 20.50 -32.06
N VAL A 617 14.63 21.49 -31.21
CA VAL A 617 13.88 21.77 -30.00
C VAL A 617 13.09 23.05 -30.18
N LYS A 618 11.82 23.05 -29.79
CA LYS A 618 10.95 24.22 -29.85
C LYS A 618 10.19 24.40 -28.54
N ASN A 619 10.30 25.60 -27.95
CA ASN A 619 9.54 26.03 -26.80
C ASN A 619 8.30 26.83 -27.27
N ASN A 620 7.12 26.21 -27.29
CA ASN A 620 5.87 26.90 -27.61
C ASN A 620 5.23 27.59 -26.40
N LYS A 621 5.87 27.61 -25.22
CA LYS A 621 5.35 28.28 -24.03
C LYS A 621 5.54 29.80 -24.10
N ASN A 622 4.83 30.52 -23.23
CA ASN A 622 4.96 31.99 -23.08
C ASN A 622 6.07 32.38 -22.09
N VAL A 623 6.83 31.42 -21.58
CA VAL A 623 7.93 31.60 -20.62
C VAL A 623 9.18 30.88 -21.12
N ALA A 624 10.34 31.35 -20.69
CA ALA A 624 11.59 30.65 -20.93
C ALA A 624 11.65 29.34 -20.13
N ILE A 625 12.37 28.34 -20.65
CA ILE A 625 12.57 27.04 -20.02
C ILE A 625 14.05 26.68 -20.00
N ASN A 626 14.45 25.89 -19.00
CA ASN A 626 15.71 25.16 -19.00
C ASN A 626 15.40 23.72 -19.40
N LEU A 627 16.03 23.23 -20.46
CA LEU A 627 15.88 21.88 -20.99
C LEU A 627 17.24 21.19 -21.04
N LYS A 628 17.33 20.04 -20.38
CA LYS A 628 18.39 19.07 -20.55
C LYS A 628 18.03 18.11 -21.69
N LEU A 629 18.74 18.23 -22.80
CA LEU A 629 18.59 17.36 -23.97
C LEU A 629 19.70 16.30 -23.94
N MET A 630 19.35 15.04 -24.16
CA MET A 630 20.31 13.93 -24.18
C MET A 630 20.18 13.06 -25.44
N ASP A 631 21.30 12.55 -25.93
CA ASP A 631 21.36 11.54 -26.99
C ASP A 631 22.58 10.63 -26.75
N ARG A 632 22.88 9.71 -27.68
CA ARG A 632 24.05 8.84 -27.56
C ARG A 632 24.70 8.54 -28.91
N ILE A 633 26.01 8.31 -28.83
CA ILE A 633 26.84 7.71 -29.87
C ILE A 633 27.16 6.27 -29.43
N PRO A 634 26.96 5.25 -30.29
CA PRO A 634 27.26 3.86 -29.94
C PRO A 634 28.71 3.67 -29.52
N ILE A 635 28.95 2.80 -28.55
CA ILE A 635 30.29 2.32 -28.19
C ILE A 635 30.46 0.89 -28.71
N SER A 636 31.60 0.63 -29.36
CA SER A 636 31.92 -0.71 -29.81
C SER A 636 32.52 -1.55 -28.69
N GLN A 637 31.91 -2.71 -28.44
CA GLN A 637 32.49 -3.78 -27.60
C GLN A 637 33.31 -4.80 -28.43
N ASN A 638 33.33 -4.67 -29.75
CA ASN A 638 34.02 -5.58 -30.65
C ASN A 638 35.15 -4.86 -31.38
N LYS A 639 36.38 -5.36 -31.26
CA LYS A 639 37.58 -4.77 -31.89
C LYS A 639 37.47 -4.63 -33.42
N GLU A 640 36.60 -5.40 -34.07
CA GLU A 640 36.35 -5.32 -35.52
C GLU A 640 35.40 -4.18 -35.92
N ILE A 641 34.63 -3.62 -34.98
CA ILE A 641 33.75 -2.47 -35.20
C ILE A 641 34.43 -1.23 -34.62
N LYS A 642 34.63 -0.22 -35.46
CA LYS A 642 35.22 1.06 -35.07
C LYS A 642 34.19 2.17 -35.18
N VAL A 643 34.09 2.99 -34.14
CA VAL A 643 33.33 4.25 -34.16
C VAL A 643 34.37 5.37 -34.21
N GLU A 644 34.36 6.14 -35.28
CA GLU A 644 35.34 7.18 -35.61
C GLU A 644 34.65 8.44 -36.15
N ASP A 645 35.41 9.49 -36.47
CA ASP A 645 34.90 10.77 -36.98
C ASP A 645 33.74 11.38 -36.16
N ILE A 646 33.85 11.31 -34.84
CA ILE A 646 32.86 11.84 -33.91
C ILE A 646 32.91 13.37 -33.89
N VAL A 647 31.75 14.00 -34.16
CA VAL A 647 31.55 15.45 -34.06
C VAL A 647 30.35 15.69 -33.15
N THR A 648 30.58 16.32 -32.00
CA THR A 648 29.56 16.53 -30.95
C THR A 648 29.05 17.98 -30.88
N ASN A 649 29.70 18.90 -31.60
CA ASN A 649 29.40 20.34 -31.60
C ASN A 649 29.33 20.90 -30.18
N HIS A 650 28.16 21.39 -29.75
CA HIS A 650 27.95 22.01 -28.44
C HIS A 650 27.65 21.03 -27.30
N ALA A 651 27.60 19.71 -27.58
CA ALA A 651 27.28 18.72 -26.56
C ALA A 651 28.47 18.48 -25.63
N GLU A 652 28.19 18.30 -24.35
CA GLU A 652 29.09 17.61 -23.43
C GLU A 652 29.05 16.11 -23.75
N TYR A 653 30.23 15.51 -23.99
CA TYR A 653 30.34 14.11 -24.44
C TYR A 653 31.13 13.26 -23.43
N ASP A 654 30.48 12.22 -22.90
CA ASP A 654 31.12 11.17 -22.12
C ASP A 654 31.58 10.06 -23.08
N ASP A 655 32.87 10.00 -23.39
CA ASP A 655 33.48 9.06 -24.34
C ASP A 655 33.46 7.59 -23.86
N LYS A 656 33.37 7.37 -22.53
CA LYS A 656 33.32 6.03 -21.93
C LYS A 656 31.91 5.45 -21.96
N LYS A 657 30.88 6.29 -21.93
CA LYS A 657 29.46 5.87 -21.96
C LYS A 657 28.77 6.15 -23.29
N GLY A 658 29.36 6.99 -24.12
CA GLY A 658 28.82 7.39 -25.42
C GLY A 658 27.67 8.38 -25.29
N LEU A 659 27.53 9.08 -24.16
CA LEU A 659 26.38 9.95 -23.89
C LEU A 659 26.68 11.39 -24.29
N LEU A 660 25.71 12.04 -24.93
CA LEU A 660 25.72 13.45 -25.29
C LEU A 660 24.71 14.20 -24.42
N ALA A 661 25.08 15.36 -23.89
CA ALA A 661 24.19 16.23 -23.12
C ALA A 661 24.30 17.69 -23.57
N TRP A 662 23.16 18.36 -23.66
CA TRP A 662 23.06 19.81 -23.89
C TRP A 662 22.18 20.45 -22.81
N GLU A 663 22.68 21.52 -22.20
CA GLU A 663 21.92 22.34 -21.25
C GLU A 663 21.39 23.59 -21.96
N LEU A 664 20.12 23.57 -22.34
CA LEU A 664 19.50 24.56 -23.22
C LEU A 664 18.62 25.54 -22.42
N LYS A 665 18.95 26.84 -22.47
CA LYS A 665 18.09 27.91 -21.98
C LYS A 665 17.28 28.49 -23.13
N LEU A 666 16.05 27.99 -23.31
CA LEU A 666 15.19 28.32 -24.44
C LEU A 666 14.21 29.43 -24.08
N PRO A 667 14.29 30.63 -24.70
CA PRO A 667 13.31 31.68 -24.51
C PRO A 667 11.90 31.26 -24.96
N ALA A 668 10.90 32.01 -24.52
CA ALA A 668 9.52 31.81 -24.93
C ALA A 668 9.38 31.89 -26.47
N LYS A 669 8.60 30.98 -27.06
CA LYS A 669 8.29 30.94 -28.51
C LYS A 669 9.50 30.81 -29.44
N GLN A 670 10.63 30.28 -28.97
CA GLN A 670 11.84 30.08 -29.78
C GLN A 670 12.13 28.60 -30.06
N SER A 671 12.95 28.37 -31.09
CA SER A 671 13.51 27.06 -31.43
C SER A 671 15.03 27.12 -31.44
N GLN A 672 15.67 26.00 -31.12
CA GLN A 672 17.11 25.80 -31.23
C GLN A 672 17.38 24.46 -31.92
N LYS A 673 18.46 24.40 -32.69
CA LYS A 673 18.92 23.19 -33.37
C LYS A 673 20.27 22.78 -32.83
N GLU A 674 20.37 21.51 -32.46
CA GLU A 674 21.63 20.85 -32.15
C GLU A 674 21.88 19.74 -33.16
N SER A 675 23.15 19.37 -33.34
CA SER A 675 23.50 18.28 -34.23
C SER A 675 24.74 17.55 -33.76
N PHE A 676 24.85 16.29 -34.17
CA PHE A 676 26.05 15.50 -33.97
C PHE A 676 26.21 14.49 -35.10
N SER A 677 27.44 14.05 -35.34
CA SER A 677 27.73 13.01 -36.33
C SER A 677 28.80 12.04 -35.85
N PHE A 678 28.79 10.84 -36.41
CA PHE A 678 29.81 9.81 -36.21
C PHE A 678 29.87 8.87 -37.40
N GLN A 679 30.98 8.17 -37.54
CA GLN A 679 31.21 7.15 -38.55
C GLN A 679 31.37 5.78 -37.90
N VAL A 680 30.71 4.76 -38.46
CA VAL A 680 30.85 3.37 -38.02
C VAL A 680 31.46 2.53 -39.14
N LYS A 681 32.58 1.88 -38.84
CA LYS A 681 33.33 1.02 -39.75
C LYS A 681 33.35 -0.42 -39.24
N TYR A 682 32.94 -1.36 -40.07
CA TYR A 682 32.79 -2.78 -39.69
C TYR A 682 32.98 -3.72 -40.89
N PRO A 683 33.22 -5.03 -40.71
CA PRO A 683 33.46 -5.97 -41.81
C PRO A 683 32.23 -6.15 -42.74
N LYS A 684 32.49 -6.30 -44.05
CA LYS A 684 31.45 -6.63 -45.03
C LYS A 684 30.83 -8.01 -44.73
N GLY A 685 29.54 -8.18 -45.05
CA GLY A 685 28.80 -9.43 -44.84
C GLY A 685 28.31 -9.66 -43.40
N ARG A 686 28.65 -8.76 -42.46
CA ARG A 686 28.09 -8.72 -41.11
C ARG A 686 26.95 -7.71 -41.01
N TYR A 687 26.04 -7.95 -40.07
CA TYR A 687 24.99 -7.00 -39.69
C TYR A 687 25.33 -6.44 -38.31
N ILE A 688 25.07 -5.15 -38.13
CA ILE A 688 25.23 -4.46 -36.85
C ILE A 688 23.88 -3.84 -36.47
N SER A 689 23.59 -3.81 -35.18
CA SER A 689 22.46 -3.05 -34.62
C SER A 689 22.99 -1.64 -34.30
N LEU A 690 22.27 -0.60 -34.77
CA LEU A 690 22.61 0.81 -34.60
C LEU A 690 21.39 1.58 -34.12
#